data_AF-A0A3M1CXK6-F1
#
_entry.id   AF-A0A3M1CXK6-F1
#
_cell.length_a   1.000
_cell.length_b   1.000
_cell.length_c   1.000
_cell.angle_alpha   90.00
_cell.angle_beta   90.00
_cell.angle_gamma   90.00
#
_symmetry.space_group_name_H-M   'P 1'
#
loop_
_entity.id
_entity.type
_entity.pdbx_description
1 polymer ?
#
loop_
_entity_poly.entity_id
_entity_poly.type
_entity_poly.pdbx_seq_one_letter_code
_entity_poly.pdbx_strand_id
1 'polypeptide(L)'
;AQYDWSDDLKFGTTVLYKSDKAQDRKPRVGQETAKATVYDFDMTLRLHPDFLTKAVDALPLISTEAKSNMQISGELAQSRPNPNVNGDAFIDDFESASEQVSLGLTRTTWHKASMPLQLRNAGPYTRGKMLWYEGNFLNWEDVYNSQKSAGEGILTPMRIIFRPNNNHRFDSQGNLIDDRPPPGSTNWWAGITRYFGGRLDAKRLQLFEMRVKTSGRKGILHIDFGRISEDVNGDGTDNTEDLNGNDAVEPEEDLGLDGLPDALEDTANYDPETNPDPNGDNWFFEGVGNCPLPASLCNNTAFVDALKDSRNPLYYEWINGTEGNRDDFEFLLEPDEERLSNSSFNTTDAYFSFEIDLSDPNSPFLVPSSEHNGWVTYRIPIRDSSVYTVHEAGENAKADWTQVTHARIWFEANGLEEAYDTLDIAGWYFVQTNWQDSLISSSDNARFVVASVSEDQDANYKNSGIPYAPYVDPTSRIEEPRSALQFLFQDLAPRDTGFVTKDLVTAESYSGYRRLAMYVYAADSIVNDSVDLFFRLGQDSANFYEYRTRLVPGWAQSNWVDINFNDITAIKDSALRALGDPRAALDVTSGKYRIFGRPNLNQIRFFAAGVINQGSFPVSGEVWIDELRVTDVRDDPGVAVRADVTGSLADLITYNASVEHRDPFFRGLSTATRGGGVQNLGSGRTDNRYNYGVTLNFDRFLPRSWGARIPVSFSYSKSEQIPLVRTNSDIVIPPEVRREEISTSESRNVRVSESFRKAG
;
A
#
# COMPACT_ATOMS: atom_id res chain seq x y z
N ALA A 1 -26.91 13.76 -36.41
CA ALA A 1 -27.96 14.24 -37.33
C ALA A 1 -27.48 14.03 -38.75
N GLN A 2 -28.37 13.60 -39.65
CA GLN A 2 -28.07 13.40 -41.05
C GLN A 2 -29.05 14.25 -41.87
N TYR A 3 -28.55 14.98 -42.85
CA TYR A 3 -29.35 15.83 -43.71
C TYR A 3 -29.06 15.53 -45.19
N ASP A 4 -30.10 15.11 -45.88
CA ASP A 4 -30.08 14.88 -47.33
C ASP A 4 -30.54 16.18 -48.00
N TRP A 5 -29.60 17.03 -48.45
CA TRP A 5 -29.93 18.29 -49.11
C TRP A 5 -30.47 18.09 -50.53
N SER A 6 -30.01 17.03 -51.20
CA SER A 6 -30.54 16.54 -52.47
C SER A 6 -30.18 15.06 -52.64
N ASP A 7 -30.63 14.42 -53.72
CA ASP A 7 -30.24 13.04 -54.07
C ASP A 7 -28.71 12.88 -54.23
N ASP A 8 -28.02 13.98 -54.55
CA ASP A 8 -26.60 14.03 -54.86
C ASP A 8 -25.73 14.65 -53.76
N LEU A 9 -26.30 15.33 -52.75
CA LEU A 9 -25.56 15.97 -51.67
C LEU A 9 -26.13 15.59 -50.31
N LYS A 10 -25.29 14.95 -49.50
CA LYS A 10 -25.58 14.54 -48.12
C LYS A 10 -24.53 15.09 -47.18
N PHE A 11 -24.94 15.53 -46.00
CA PHE A 11 -24.02 15.84 -44.92
C PHE A 11 -24.59 15.36 -43.59
N GLY A 12 -23.70 14.95 -42.71
CA GLY A 12 -24.03 14.48 -41.38
C GLY A 12 -23.11 15.10 -40.34
N THR A 13 -23.60 15.08 -39.10
CA THR A 13 -22.79 15.43 -37.94
C THR A 13 -23.12 14.48 -36.80
N THR A 14 -22.10 14.03 -36.09
CA THR A 14 -22.26 13.15 -34.94
C THR A 14 -21.55 13.75 -33.74
N VAL A 15 -22.22 13.76 -32.59
CA VAL A 15 -21.60 14.10 -31.30
C VAL A 15 -21.73 12.89 -30.41
N LEU A 16 -20.58 12.33 -30.02
CA LEU A 16 -20.51 11.20 -29.12
C LEU A 16 -19.90 11.65 -27.80
N TYR A 17 -20.55 11.32 -26.69
CA TYR A 17 -20.09 11.61 -25.34
C TYR A 17 -19.99 10.32 -24.53
N LYS A 18 -18.86 10.15 -23.84
CA LYS A 18 -18.64 9.07 -22.88
C LYS A 18 -18.18 9.68 -21.56
N SER A 19 -18.71 9.17 -20.44
CA SER A 19 -18.25 9.50 -19.09
C SER A 19 -18.21 8.23 -18.25
N ASP A 20 -17.09 8.04 -17.56
CA ASP A 20 -16.96 7.05 -16.52
C ASP A 20 -17.42 7.64 -15.17
N LYS A 21 -17.79 6.79 -14.21
CA LYS A 21 -18.08 7.15 -12.83
C LYS A 21 -16.98 6.62 -11.91
N ALA A 22 -16.62 7.39 -10.90
CA ALA A 22 -15.57 7.03 -9.97
C ALA A 22 -16.08 5.93 -9.03
N GLN A 23 -15.25 4.92 -8.80
CA GLN A 23 -15.42 4.01 -7.66
C GLN A 23 -14.70 4.59 -6.45
N ASP A 24 -13.47 5.06 -6.64
CA ASP A 24 -12.64 5.60 -5.57
C ASP A 24 -12.56 7.14 -5.60
N ARG A 25 -12.50 7.72 -4.41
CA ARG A 25 -12.45 9.17 -4.18
C ARG A 25 -11.07 9.76 -4.52
N LYS A 26 -9.99 9.14 -4.02
CA LYS A 26 -8.60 9.41 -4.40
C LYS A 26 -8.17 8.33 -5.43
N PRO A 27 -8.48 8.48 -6.73
CA PRO A 27 -8.17 7.44 -7.69
C PRO A 27 -6.65 7.26 -7.79
N ARG A 28 -6.19 6.01 -7.69
CA ARG A 28 -4.80 5.68 -7.98
C ARG A 28 -4.51 5.83 -9.47
N VAL A 29 -3.24 5.97 -9.82
CA VAL A 29 -2.83 5.99 -11.24
C VAL A 29 -3.34 4.74 -11.96
N GLY A 30 -4.06 4.93 -13.06
CA GLY A 30 -4.73 3.87 -13.84
C GLY A 30 -6.19 3.57 -13.43
N GLN A 31 -6.63 4.05 -12.27
CA GLN A 31 -8.00 3.90 -11.77
C GLN A 31 -8.84 5.19 -11.92
N GLU A 32 -8.35 6.16 -12.68
CA GLU A 32 -9.00 7.45 -12.86
C GLU A 32 -10.32 7.33 -13.64
N THR A 33 -11.18 8.34 -13.48
CA THR A 33 -12.35 8.49 -14.34
C THR A 33 -12.01 9.32 -15.56
N ALA A 34 -12.47 8.85 -16.72
CA ALA A 34 -12.30 9.56 -17.98
C ALA A 34 -13.64 10.05 -18.54
N LYS A 35 -13.58 11.18 -19.24
CA LYS A 35 -14.63 11.70 -20.12
C LYS A 35 -14.06 11.89 -21.52
N ALA A 36 -14.87 11.72 -22.54
CA ALA A 36 -14.46 12.02 -23.91
C ALA A 36 -15.64 12.52 -24.73
N THR A 37 -15.38 13.53 -25.55
CA THR A 37 -16.34 14.02 -26.54
C THR A 37 -15.71 13.92 -27.92
N VAL A 38 -16.41 13.31 -28.88
CA VAL A 38 -16.00 13.27 -30.29
C VAL A 38 -17.06 14.00 -31.11
N TYR A 39 -16.62 14.99 -31.86
CA TYR A 39 -17.39 15.69 -32.87
C TYR A 39 -16.99 15.16 -34.23
N ASP A 40 -17.95 14.86 -35.06
CA ASP A 40 -17.73 14.34 -36.40
C ASP A 40 -18.63 15.07 -37.40
N PHE A 41 -18.09 15.30 -38.59
CA PHE A 41 -18.76 15.91 -39.72
C PHE A 41 -18.43 15.13 -40.98
N ASP A 42 -19.46 14.59 -41.61
CA ASP A 42 -19.37 13.83 -42.87
C ASP A 42 -20.07 14.58 -44.01
N MET A 43 -19.51 14.47 -45.21
CA MET A 43 -20.07 15.02 -46.43
C MET A 43 -19.90 14.02 -47.57
N THR A 44 -20.95 13.82 -48.36
CA THR A 44 -20.89 13.05 -49.62
C THR A 44 -21.57 13.84 -50.73
N LEU A 45 -20.83 14.07 -51.82
CA LEU A 45 -21.28 14.74 -53.03
C LEU A 45 -21.11 13.81 -54.23
N ARG A 46 -22.19 13.55 -54.97
CA ARG A 46 -22.21 12.80 -56.22
C ARG A 46 -22.42 13.75 -57.38
N LEU A 47 -21.59 13.62 -58.41
CA LEU A 47 -21.60 14.44 -59.61
C LEU A 47 -21.66 13.54 -60.84
N HIS A 48 -22.43 13.97 -61.83
CA HIS A 48 -22.55 13.30 -63.13
C HIS A 48 -22.11 14.26 -64.25
N PRO A 49 -20.78 14.47 -64.41
CA PRO A 49 -20.25 15.49 -65.33
C PRO A 49 -20.36 15.04 -66.80
N ASP A 50 -21.45 15.42 -67.47
CA ASP A 50 -21.69 15.10 -68.88
C ASP A 50 -20.59 15.61 -69.82
N PHE A 51 -19.92 16.71 -69.47
CA PHE A 51 -18.80 17.25 -70.26
C PHE A 51 -17.62 16.28 -70.33
N LEU A 52 -17.39 15.49 -69.27
CA LEU A 52 -16.35 14.47 -69.24
C LEU A 52 -16.73 13.26 -70.08
N THR A 53 -18.02 12.87 -70.10
CA THR A 53 -18.50 11.81 -71.01
C THR A 53 -18.30 12.21 -72.46
N LYS A 54 -18.70 13.44 -72.83
CA LYS A 54 -18.49 13.98 -74.17
C LYS A 54 -17.01 14.08 -74.55
N ALA A 55 -16.13 14.41 -73.61
CA ALA A 55 -14.69 14.45 -73.85
C ALA A 55 -14.12 13.06 -74.16
N VAL A 56 -14.64 12.00 -73.52
CA VAL A 56 -14.27 10.61 -73.82
C VAL A 56 -14.82 10.18 -75.18
N ASP A 57 -16.07 10.50 -75.50
CA ASP A 57 -16.69 10.20 -76.81
C ASP A 57 -16.03 10.93 -77.99
N ALA A 58 -15.39 12.08 -77.73
CA ALA A 58 -14.65 12.82 -78.75
C ALA A 58 -13.31 12.17 -79.13
N LEU A 59 -12.84 11.17 -78.38
CA LEU A 59 -11.61 10.45 -78.70
C LEU A 59 -11.84 9.50 -79.90
N PRO A 60 -10.93 9.49 -80.89
CA PRO A 60 -11.07 8.62 -82.04
C PRO A 60 -11.03 7.15 -81.62
N LEU A 61 -11.82 6.31 -82.31
CA LEU A 61 -11.94 4.85 -82.10
C LEU A 61 -12.68 4.44 -80.82
N ILE A 62 -13.20 5.38 -80.03
CA ILE A 62 -14.00 5.09 -78.83
C ILE A 62 -15.48 5.43 -79.12
N SER A 63 -16.38 4.56 -78.67
CA SER A 63 -17.82 4.84 -78.59
C SER A 63 -18.29 4.31 -77.25
N THR A 64 -18.70 5.21 -76.36
CA THR A 64 -19.14 4.84 -75.01
C THR A 64 -20.62 5.17 -74.80
N GLU A 65 -21.31 4.31 -74.08
CA GLU A 65 -22.73 4.47 -73.71
C GLU A 65 -22.89 4.71 -72.21
N ALA A 66 -21.79 4.61 -71.45
CA ALA A 66 -21.76 4.75 -70.01
C ALA A 66 -21.55 6.22 -69.62
N LYS A 67 -22.33 6.74 -68.68
CA LYS A 67 -22.13 8.09 -68.14
C LYS A 67 -20.92 8.17 -67.22
N SER A 68 -20.28 9.32 -67.20
CA SER A 68 -19.23 9.63 -66.22
C SER A 68 -19.84 9.95 -64.87
N ASN A 69 -19.18 9.52 -63.80
CA ASN A 69 -19.56 9.83 -62.43
C ASN A 69 -18.34 10.20 -61.60
N MET A 70 -18.60 10.95 -60.53
CA MET A 70 -17.62 11.32 -59.52
C MET A 70 -18.35 11.39 -58.18
N GLN A 71 -17.85 10.68 -57.18
CA GLN A 71 -18.27 10.81 -55.79
C GLN A 71 -17.09 11.37 -54.99
N ILE A 72 -17.34 12.48 -54.31
CA ILE A 72 -16.44 13.09 -53.35
C ILE A 72 -17.03 12.84 -51.97
N SER A 73 -16.29 12.22 -51.08
CA SER A 73 -16.64 12.11 -49.66
C SER A 73 -15.56 12.72 -48.78
N GLY A 74 -15.97 13.35 -47.69
CA GLY A 74 -15.09 13.93 -46.70
C GLY A 74 -15.61 13.63 -45.30
N GLU A 75 -14.69 13.42 -44.36
CA GLU A 75 -14.95 13.23 -42.95
C GLU A 75 -13.95 14.10 -42.16
N LEU A 76 -14.46 14.87 -41.22
CA LEU A 76 -13.68 15.68 -40.28
C LEU A 76 -14.14 15.34 -38.87
N ALA A 77 -13.27 14.70 -38.11
CA ALA A 77 -13.51 14.35 -36.73
C ALA A 77 -12.58 15.12 -35.80
N GLN A 78 -13.11 15.61 -34.68
CA GLN A 78 -12.36 16.22 -33.59
C GLN A 78 -12.68 15.50 -32.28
N SER A 79 -11.64 15.09 -31.56
CA SER A 79 -11.77 14.50 -30.23
C SER A 79 -11.30 15.48 -29.16
N ARG A 80 -12.07 15.60 -28.07
CA ARG A 80 -11.70 16.28 -26.82
C ARG A 80 -11.74 15.27 -25.67
N PRO A 81 -10.60 14.64 -25.35
CA PRO A 81 -10.51 13.76 -24.20
C PRO A 81 -10.38 14.57 -22.91
N ASN A 82 -10.86 14.02 -21.80
CA ASN A 82 -10.48 14.40 -20.44
C ASN A 82 -10.19 13.08 -19.68
N PRO A 83 -8.95 12.59 -19.71
CA PRO A 83 -8.57 11.30 -19.14
C PRO A 83 -8.62 11.22 -17.61
N ASN A 84 -8.69 12.36 -16.92
CA ASN A 84 -8.79 12.43 -15.47
C ASN A 84 -9.69 13.61 -15.07
N VAL A 85 -10.96 13.31 -14.77
CA VAL A 85 -11.96 14.32 -14.39
C VAL A 85 -11.57 15.07 -13.11
N ASN A 86 -10.87 14.42 -12.19
CA ASN A 86 -10.50 14.98 -10.89
C ASN A 86 -9.23 15.85 -10.97
N GLY A 87 -8.49 15.80 -12.09
CA GLY A 87 -7.24 16.54 -12.29
C GLY A 87 -6.01 15.90 -11.60
N ASP A 88 -6.23 15.16 -10.51
CA ASP A 88 -5.20 14.50 -9.72
C ASP A 88 -5.36 12.97 -9.76
N ALA A 89 -4.24 12.24 -9.77
CA ALA A 89 -4.21 10.79 -9.57
C ALA A 89 -3.05 10.43 -8.63
N PHE A 90 -3.34 9.54 -7.67
CA PHE A 90 -2.42 9.26 -6.57
C PHE A 90 -1.49 8.09 -6.89
N ILE A 91 -0.20 8.31 -6.66
CA ILE A 91 0.80 7.24 -6.65
C ILE A 91 0.81 6.64 -5.24
N ASP A 92 0.87 7.51 -4.24
CA ASP A 92 0.78 7.16 -2.83
C ASP A 92 0.20 8.36 -2.07
N ASP A 93 -0.95 8.18 -1.44
CA ASP A 93 -1.57 9.17 -0.55
C ASP A 93 -1.11 8.99 0.90
N PHE A 94 -0.25 8.00 1.16
CA PHE A 94 0.30 7.66 2.47
C PHE A 94 -0.69 7.25 3.57
N GLU A 95 -2.00 7.30 3.29
CA GLU A 95 -3.09 6.80 4.17
C GLU A 95 -2.97 5.29 4.46
N SER A 96 -2.37 4.55 3.53
CA SER A 96 -2.06 3.11 3.69
C SER A 96 -0.58 2.83 3.43
N ALA A 97 0.31 3.80 3.69
CA ALA A 97 1.75 3.58 3.58
C ALA A 97 2.23 2.45 4.49
N SER A 98 1.54 2.28 5.62
CA SER A 98 1.78 1.24 6.61
C SER A 98 0.61 0.26 6.72
N GLU A 99 0.95 -1.02 6.78
CA GLU A 99 0.08 -2.13 7.13
C GLU A 99 0.29 -2.46 8.61
N GLN A 100 -0.80 -2.52 9.38
CA GLN A 100 -0.76 -2.90 10.79
C GLN A 100 -1.04 -4.39 10.94
N VAL A 101 -0.09 -5.13 11.52
CA VAL A 101 -0.28 -6.54 11.88
C VAL A 101 -0.46 -6.64 13.39
N SER A 102 -1.72 -6.78 13.81
CA SER A 102 -2.10 -6.85 15.21
C SER A 102 -1.68 -8.15 15.88
N LEU A 103 -1.26 -8.06 17.14
CA LEU A 103 -1.06 -9.20 18.02
C LEU A 103 -2.36 -9.72 18.64
N GLY A 104 -3.50 -9.07 18.37
CA GLY A 104 -4.83 -9.45 18.84
C GLY A 104 -5.05 -9.24 20.33
N LEU A 105 -6.27 -8.90 20.72
CA LEU A 105 -6.65 -8.59 22.11
C LEU A 105 -7.47 -9.71 22.77
N THR A 106 -7.73 -10.80 22.03
CA THR A 106 -8.57 -11.90 22.49
C THR A 106 -7.83 -12.76 23.51
N ARG A 107 -8.41 -12.96 24.69
CA ARG A 107 -7.79 -13.69 25.82
C ARG A 107 -7.34 -15.08 25.43
N THR A 108 -8.20 -15.85 24.77
CA THR A 108 -7.96 -17.26 24.39
C THR A 108 -6.83 -17.46 23.40
N THR A 109 -6.31 -16.39 22.81
CA THR A 109 -5.13 -16.46 21.92
C THR A 109 -3.79 -16.28 22.64
N TRP A 110 -3.84 -15.98 23.95
CA TRP A 110 -2.68 -15.79 24.82
C TRP A 110 -2.65 -16.89 25.87
N HIS A 111 -1.46 -17.42 26.12
CA HIS A 111 -1.22 -18.56 26.99
C HIS A 111 -0.16 -18.21 28.04
N LYS A 112 -0.05 -18.99 29.12
CA LYS A 112 1.05 -18.86 30.09
C LYS A 112 2.39 -18.97 29.35
N ALA A 113 3.32 -18.05 29.60
CA ALA A 113 4.61 -18.07 28.91
C ALA A 113 5.65 -18.96 29.60
N SER A 114 6.60 -19.51 28.85
CA SER A 114 7.83 -20.07 29.40
C SER A 114 8.72 -19.01 30.07
N MET A 115 9.55 -19.46 31.02
CA MET A 115 10.48 -18.57 31.73
C MET A 115 11.50 -17.93 30.78
N PRO A 116 11.61 -16.58 30.73
CA PRO A 116 12.57 -15.90 29.88
C PRO A 116 14.02 -16.25 30.20
N LEU A 117 14.85 -16.37 29.16
CA LEU A 117 16.26 -16.77 29.27
C LEU A 117 17.07 -15.80 30.14
N GLN A 118 16.77 -14.50 30.08
CA GLN A 118 17.38 -13.47 30.93
C GLN A 118 17.19 -13.77 32.42
N LEU A 119 16.05 -14.33 32.83
CA LEU A 119 15.77 -14.65 34.23
C LEU A 119 16.43 -15.96 34.66
N ARG A 120 16.49 -16.97 33.77
CA ARG A 120 17.15 -18.27 34.04
C ARG A 120 18.60 -18.11 34.51
N ASN A 121 19.28 -17.05 34.05
CA ASN A 121 20.67 -16.77 34.35
C ASN A 121 20.89 -15.72 35.47
N ALA A 122 19.84 -15.04 35.95
CA ALA A 122 19.95 -13.85 36.80
C ALA A 122 19.77 -14.08 38.31
N GLY A 123 19.21 -15.21 38.75
CA GLY A 123 19.00 -15.51 40.17
C GLY A 123 17.70 -16.29 40.43
N PRO A 124 17.31 -16.50 41.70
CA PRO A 124 16.06 -17.16 42.03
C PRO A 124 14.88 -16.22 41.74
N TYR A 125 14.19 -16.51 40.63
CA TYR A 125 12.92 -15.88 40.28
C TYR A 125 11.78 -16.86 40.53
N THR A 126 10.70 -16.38 41.12
CA THR A 126 9.46 -17.13 41.34
C THR A 126 8.38 -16.60 40.41
N ARG A 127 7.58 -17.49 39.81
CA ARG A 127 6.45 -17.08 38.99
C ARG A 127 5.35 -16.49 39.90
N GLY A 128 4.93 -15.26 39.65
CA GLY A 128 3.76 -14.63 40.28
C GLY A 128 2.48 -14.91 39.49
N LYS A 129 1.36 -14.27 39.88
CA LYS A 129 0.11 -14.38 39.11
C LYS A 129 0.05 -13.29 38.04
N MET A 130 -0.28 -13.69 36.83
CA MET A 130 -0.69 -12.78 35.76
C MET A 130 -2.09 -13.13 35.32
N LEU A 131 -2.95 -12.11 35.24
CA LEU A 131 -4.33 -12.24 34.81
C LEU A 131 -4.52 -11.43 33.53
N TRP A 132 -5.17 -11.99 32.52
CA TRP A 132 -5.47 -11.31 31.27
C TRP A 132 -6.89 -11.63 30.77
N TYR A 133 -7.62 -10.59 30.37
CA TYR A 133 -9.00 -10.72 29.88
C TYR A 133 -9.43 -9.48 29.10
N GLU A 134 -10.49 -9.61 28.31
CA GLU A 134 -11.19 -8.53 27.64
C GLU A 134 -11.93 -7.65 28.66
N GLY A 135 -11.54 -6.37 28.73
CA GLY A 135 -12.17 -5.39 29.59
C GLY A 135 -13.54 -4.90 29.07
N ASN A 136 -14.10 -3.91 29.76
CA ASN A 136 -15.37 -3.30 29.37
C ASN A 136 -15.26 -2.57 28.02
N PHE A 137 -16.37 -2.52 27.28
CA PHE A 137 -16.49 -1.72 26.07
C PHE A 137 -16.16 -0.24 26.33
N LEU A 138 -15.30 0.31 25.48
CA LEU A 138 -14.93 1.72 25.46
C LEU A 138 -15.34 2.35 24.13
N ASN A 139 -15.63 3.65 24.14
CA ASN A 139 -15.76 4.38 22.89
C ASN A 139 -14.36 4.73 22.36
N TRP A 140 -14.24 4.77 21.04
CA TRP A 140 -13.02 5.17 20.34
C TRP A 140 -12.54 6.54 20.81
N GLU A 141 -13.45 7.49 21.00
CA GLU A 141 -13.16 8.85 21.48
C GLU A 141 -12.63 8.89 22.93
N ASP A 142 -12.83 7.83 23.72
CA ASP A 142 -12.27 7.73 25.07
C ASP A 142 -10.77 7.34 25.03
N VAL A 143 -10.31 6.75 23.92
CA VAL A 143 -8.96 6.20 23.74
C VAL A 143 -8.12 7.05 22.77
N TYR A 144 -8.73 7.53 21.68
CA TYR A 144 -8.10 8.25 20.59
C TYR A 144 -8.70 9.65 20.43
N ASN A 145 -7.93 10.58 19.88
CA ASN A 145 -8.35 11.96 19.64
C ASN A 145 -8.96 12.13 18.24
N SER A 146 -9.88 11.24 17.85
CA SER A 146 -10.58 11.31 16.56
C SER A 146 -11.96 10.68 16.65
N GLN A 147 -12.78 10.89 15.62
CA GLN A 147 -14.14 10.37 15.54
C GLN A 147 -14.24 9.23 14.53
N LYS A 148 -15.08 8.25 14.84
CA LYS A 148 -15.47 7.18 13.91
C LYS A 148 -16.96 7.24 13.59
N SER A 149 -17.33 6.68 12.44
CA SER A 149 -18.72 6.51 12.04
C SER A 149 -19.51 5.76 13.10
N ALA A 150 -20.80 6.12 13.25
CA ALA A 150 -21.69 5.50 14.21
C ALA A 150 -21.76 3.97 13.98
N GLY A 151 -21.38 3.20 15.00
CA GLY A 151 -21.30 1.73 14.95
C GLY A 151 -19.89 1.14 14.77
N GLU A 152 -18.89 1.96 14.41
CA GLU A 152 -17.49 1.51 14.20
C GLU A 152 -16.54 1.96 15.31
N GLY A 153 -17.06 2.64 16.34
CA GLY A 153 -16.27 3.28 17.40
C GLY A 153 -16.28 2.54 18.73
N ILE A 154 -16.63 1.25 18.80
CA ILE A 154 -16.56 0.46 20.05
C ILE A 154 -15.28 -0.34 20.06
N LEU A 155 -14.53 -0.24 21.15
CA LEU A 155 -13.29 -0.97 21.41
C LEU A 155 -13.44 -1.84 22.64
N THR A 156 -12.78 -2.99 22.64
CA THR A 156 -12.66 -3.88 23.81
C THR A 156 -11.17 -4.02 24.12
N PRO A 157 -10.65 -3.31 25.14
CA PRO A 157 -9.23 -3.40 25.49
C PRO A 157 -8.92 -4.73 26.16
N MET A 158 -7.69 -5.22 26.03
CA MET A 158 -7.19 -6.31 26.86
C MET A 158 -6.61 -5.74 28.14
N ARG A 159 -7.06 -6.23 29.29
CA ARG A 159 -6.51 -5.88 30.60
C ARG A 159 -5.53 -6.96 31.03
N ILE A 160 -4.33 -6.56 31.44
CA ILE A 160 -3.34 -7.41 32.09
C ILE A 160 -3.15 -6.93 33.53
N ILE A 161 -3.18 -7.84 34.50
CA ILE A 161 -2.87 -7.57 35.90
C ILE A 161 -1.71 -8.46 36.31
N PHE A 162 -0.61 -7.86 36.76
CA PHE A 162 0.52 -8.57 37.35
C PHE A 162 0.51 -8.43 38.86
N ARG A 163 0.58 -9.56 39.58
CA ARG A 163 0.66 -9.62 41.05
C ARG A 163 1.93 -10.34 41.47
N PRO A 164 2.92 -9.62 42.04
CA PRO A 164 4.04 -10.25 42.70
C PRO A 164 3.55 -10.89 43.99
N ASN A 165 3.75 -12.21 44.14
CA ASN A 165 3.16 -13.06 45.18
C ASN A 165 1.64 -13.31 45.01
N ASN A 166 1.24 -14.59 44.94
CA ASN A 166 -0.16 -14.98 44.86
C ASN A 166 -0.47 -16.23 45.71
N ASN A 167 0.18 -16.37 46.87
CA ASN A 167 -0.20 -17.39 47.83
C ASN A 167 -1.46 -16.95 48.61
N HIS A 168 -2.53 -16.62 47.90
CA HIS A 168 -3.81 -16.26 48.50
C HIS A 168 -4.42 -17.49 49.17
N ARG A 169 -4.17 -17.66 50.47
CA ARG A 169 -4.94 -18.59 51.30
C ARG A 169 -6.19 -17.86 51.78
N PHE A 170 -7.32 -18.55 51.84
CA PHE A 170 -8.58 -17.97 52.31
C PHE A 170 -9.02 -18.66 53.59
N ASP A 171 -9.56 -17.89 54.54
CA ASP A 171 -10.27 -18.45 55.68
C ASP A 171 -11.68 -18.90 55.28
N SER A 172 -12.33 -19.62 56.20
CA SER A 172 -13.71 -20.10 56.05
C SER A 172 -14.77 -18.99 55.89
N GLN A 173 -14.37 -17.72 55.92
CA GLN A 173 -15.20 -16.53 55.74
C GLN A 173 -14.84 -15.78 54.44
N GLY A 174 -13.86 -16.26 53.67
CA GLY A 174 -13.40 -15.64 52.42
C GLY A 174 -12.42 -14.48 52.62
N ASN A 175 -11.82 -14.34 53.81
CA ASN A 175 -10.75 -13.37 54.04
C ASN A 175 -9.39 -13.99 53.73
N LEU A 176 -8.48 -13.20 53.18
CA LEU A 176 -7.10 -13.62 52.90
C LEU A 176 -6.34 -13.91 54.21
N ILE A 177 -5.67 -15.07 54.29
CA ILE A 177 -4.79 -15.51 55.38
C ILE A 177 -3.33 -15.42 54.92
N ASP A 178 -2.54 -14.59 55.62
CA ASP A 178 -1.06 -14.49 55.59
C ASP A 178 -0.38 -14.58 54.21
N ASP A 179 -0.26 -13.42 53.56
CA ASP A 179 0.35 -13.18 52.25
C ASP A 179 1.88 -12.96 52.33
N ARG A 180 2.55 -13.54 53.33
CA ARG A 180 3.99 -13.25 53.49
C ARG A 180 4.81 -14.06 52.48
N PRO A 181 5.69 -13.40 51.69
CA PRO A 181 6.63 -14.12 50.86
C PRO A 181 7.48 -15.06 51.72
N PRO A 182 7.85 -16.26 51.22
CA PRO A 182 8.71 -17.17 51.95
C PRO A 182 9.96 -16.46 52.50
N PRO A 183 10.49 -16.81 53.68
CA PRO A 183 11.68 -16.15 54.22
C PRO A 183 12.90 -16.29 53.28
N GLY A 184 13.26 -15.20 52.59
CA GLY A 184 14.32 -15.14 51.58
C GLY A 184 13.81 -14.57 50.27
N SER A 185 13.69 -13.24 50.19
CA SER A 185 13.10 -12.49 49.07
C SER A 185 13.61 -12.95 47.70
N THR A 186 12.81 -13.73 46.97
CA THR A 186 13.04 -14.05 45.55
C THR A 186 12.38 -12.98 44.69
N ASN A 187 12.99 -12.64 43.56
CA ASN A 187 12.36 -11.73 42.61
C ASN A 187 11.16 -12.43 41.97
N TRP A 188 10.16 -11.67 41.55
CA TRP A 188 8.93 -12.20 40.95
C TRP A 188 8.90 -11.92 39.46
N TRP A 189 8.34 -12.85 38.69
CA TRP A 189 8.05 -12.62 37.28
C TRP A 189 6.74 -13.29 36.88
N ALA A 190 6.07 -12.80 35.85
CA ALA A 190 5.00 -13.55 35.19
C ALA A 190 4.88 -13.07 33.76
N GLY A 191 4.41 -13.93 32.86
CA GLY A 191 4.27 -13.57 31.47
C GLY A 191 3.25 -14.42 30.71
N ILE A 192 2.78 -13.84 29.61
CA ILE A 192 1.92 -14.46 28.62
C ILE A 192 2.65 -14.53 27.28
N THR A 193 2.36 -15.56 26.50
CA THR A 193 2.93 -15.77 25.17
C THR A 193 1.81 -16.00 24.17
N ARG A 194 2.08 -15.63 22.93
CA ARG A 194 1.19 -15.87 21.80
C ARG A 194 2.00 -16.36 20.62
N TYR A 195 1.56 -17.47 20.03
CA TYR A 195 1.92 -17.83 18.68
C TYR A 195 1.11 -17.01 17.66
N PHE A 196 1.80 -16.40 16.71
CA PHE A 196 1.16 -15.72 15.58
C PHE A 196 1.79 -16.10 14.23
N GLY A 197 2.71 -17.08 14.23
CA GLY A 197 3.39 -17.60 13.05
C GLY A 197 4.28 -16.56 12.35
N GLY A 198 4.73 -16.89 11.13
CA GLY A 198 5.62 -16.05 10.32
C GLY A 198 4.90 -14.96 9.52
N ARG A 199 3.97 -14.22 10.14
CA ARG A 199 3.13 -13.21 9.46
C ARG A 199 3.85 -11.89 9.16
N LEU A 200 5.07 -11.71 9.67
CA LEU A 200 5.85 -10.48 9.50
C LEU A 200 6.73 -10.57 8.25
N ASP A 201 6.69 -9.54 7.42
CA ASP A 201 7.70 -9.33 6.39
C ASP A 201 8.86 -8.54 6.99
N ALA A 202 9.92 -9.25 7.37
CA ALA A 202 11.13 -8.68 7.98
C ALA A 202 11.75 -7.52 7.17
N LYS A 203 11.51 -7.43 5.85
CA LYS A 203 12.03 -6.32 5.02
C LYS A 203 11.18 -5.06 5.13
N ARG A 204 9.88 -5.22 5.37
CA ARG A 204 8.89 -4.14 5.46
C ARG A 204 8.65 -3.70 6.91
N LEU A 205 9.00 -4.54 7.86
CA LEU A 205 8.85 -4.33 9.30
C LEU A 205 9.68 -3.14 9.78
N GLN A 206 9.06 -2.18 10.48
CA GLN A 206 9.71 -0.93 10.92
C GLN A 206 9.61 -0.69 12.42
N LEU A 207 8.39 -0.81 12.96
CA LEU A 207 8.05 -0.40 14.32
C LEU A 207 7.11 -1.43 14.94
N PHE A 208 7.07 -1.43 16.27
CA PHE A 208 5.97 -2.00 17.04
C PHE A 208 5.31 -0.89 17.85
N GLU A 209 3.99 -0.79 17.81
CA GLU A 209 3.23 0.21 18.57
C GLU A 209 2.26 -0.46 19.53
N MET A 210 2.04 0.16 20.68
CA MET A 210 0.97 -0.20 21.61
C MET A 210 0.29 1.06 22.15
N ARG A 211 -1.04 1.01 22.25
CA ARG A 211 -1.88 2.02 22.91
C ARG A 211 -2.30 1.50 24.26
N VAL A 212 -1.77 2.11 25.32
CA VAL A 212 -1.88 1.56 26.68
C VAL A 212 -2.33 2.59 27.70
N LYS A 213 -2.96 2.12 28.77
CA LYS A 213 -3.29 2.88 29.96
C LYS A 213 -2.83 2.08 31.17
N THR A 214 -1.98 2.69 31.99
CA THR A 214 -1.38 2.05 33.14
C THR A 214 -1.99 2.56 34.45
N SER A 215 -2.13 1.66 35.41
CA SER A 215 -2.44 2.00 36.80
C SER A 215 -1.69 1.07 37.76
N GLY A 216 -1.41 1.54 38.98
CA GLY A 216 -0.58 0.83 39.94
C GLY A 216 0.85 1.39 40.03
N ARG A 217 1.83 0.50 40.23
CA ARG A 217 3.26 0.81 40.39
C ARG A 217 3.99 1.09 39.06
N LYS A 218 3.32 0.78 37.96
CA LYS A 218 3.73 0.84 36.55
C LYS A 218 4.77 -0.22 36.17
N GLY A 219 5.79 -0.50 36.98
CA GLY A 219 6.68 -1.67 36.81
C GLY A 219 7.52 -1.66 35.52
N ILE A 220 8.36 -2.70 35.36
CA ILE A 220 9.17 -2.93 34.16
C ILE A 220 8.44 -3.96 33.29
N LEU A 221 8.00 -3.51 32.11
CA LEU A 221 7.36 -4.32 31.10
C LEU A 221 8.42 -4.79 30.10
N HIS A 222 8.46 -6.08 29.85
CA HIS A 222 9.31 -6.68 28.84
C HIS A 222 8.48 -7.27 27.71
N ILE A 223 8.97 -7.11 26.48
CA ILE A 223 8.31 -7.61 25.27
C ILE A 223 9.35 -8.33 24.43
N ASP A 224 9.12 -9.61 24.20
CA ASP A 224 10.01 -10.46 23.45
C ASP A 224 9.37 -10.87 22.13
N PHE A 225 10.13 -10.78 21.04
CA PHE A 225 9.72 -11.21 19.70
C PHE A 225 10.73 -12.19 19.10
N GLY A 226 10.29 -13.38 18.70
CA GLY A 226 11.18 -14.35 18.08
C GLY A 226 10.61 -15.75 18.04
N ARG A 227 11.51 -16.74 18.08
CA ARG A 227 11.15 -18.10 18.49
C ARG A 227 11.31 -18.14 20.01
N ILE A 228 10.24 -18.48 20.70
CA ILE A 228 10.19 -18.48 22.17
C ILE A 228 9.81 -19.88 22.58
N SER A 229 10.47 -20.40 23.62
CA SER A 229 10.16 -21.72 24.16
C SER A 229 8.67 -21.79 24.53
N GLU A 230 8.00 -22.85 24.06
CA GLU A 230 6.63 -23.24 24.37
C GLU A 230 6.56 -24.03 25.70
N ASP A 231 7.69 -24.64 26.11
CA ASP A 231 7.87 -25.35 27.38
C ASP A 231 7.68 -24.44 28.61
N VAL A 232 6.49 -24.47 29.23
CA VAL A 232 6.08 -23.56 30.30
C VAL A 232 6.67 -23.99 31.63
N ASN A 233 6.73 -25.30 31.88
CA ASN A 233 7.20 -25.92 33.11
C ASN A 233 8.72 -26.23 33.11
N GLY A 234 9.35 -26.27 31.94
CA GLY A 234 10.78 -26.50 31.76
C GLY A 234 11.22 -27.98 31.77
N ASP A 235 10.29 -28.92 31.58
CA ASP A 235 10.57 -30.37 31.63
C ASP A 235 10.97 -30.95 30.25
N GLY A 236 10.78 -30.18 29.18
CA GLY A 236 11.12 -30.55 27.81
C GLY A 236 10.13 -31.51 27.13
N THR A 237 8.93 -31.69 27.69
CA THR A 237 7.86 -32.53 27.14
C THR A 237 6.73 -31.70 26.56
N ASP A 238 6.03 -32.23 25.55
CA ASP A 238 4.87 -31.58 24.93
C ASP A 238 3.62 -31.91 25.77
N ASN A 239 3.37 -31.12 26.82
CA ASN A 239 2.22 -31.32 27.70
C ASN A 239 0.92 -30.89 27.00
N THR A 240 -0.08 -31.76 27.04
CA THR A 240 -1.43 -31.51 26.54
C THR A 240 -2.46 -32.34 27.29
N GLU A 241 -3.66 -31.80 27.45
CA GLU A 241 -4.81 -32.51 28.01
C GLU A 241 -5.47 -33.46 27.00
N ASP A 242 -5.24 -33.31 25.68
CA ASP A 242 -5.78 -34.23 24.67
C ASP A 242 -4.99 -35.55 24.64
N LEU A 243 -5.21 -36.39 25.65
CA LEU A 243 -4.51 -37.67 25.83
C LEU A 243 -4.93 -38.71 24.78
N ASN A 244 -6.11 -38.56 24.20
CA ASN A 244 -6.70 -39.54 23.29
C ASN A 244 -6.58 -39.14 21.80
N GLY A 245 -6.21 -37.89 21.50
CA GLY A 245 -5.95 -37.35 20.17
C GLY A 245 -7.21 -37.08 19.36
N ASN A 246 -8.30 -36.68 20.00
CA ASN A 246 -9.58 -36.35 19.35
C ASN A 246 -9.80 -34.84 19.16
N ASP A 247 -8.79 -34.01 19.46
CA ASP A 247 -8.83 -32.55 19.43
C ASP A 247 -9.90 -31.97 20.37
N ALA A 248 -10.23 -32.65 21.49
CA ALA A 248 -11.19 -32.18 22.47
C ALA A 248 -10.93 -32.71 23.89
N VAL A 249 -11.06 -31.86 24.91
CA VAL A 249 -10.87 -32.28 26.31
C VAL A 249 -12.10 -33.00 26.88
N GLU A 250 -11.90 -34.24 27.36
CA GLU A 250 -12.91 -35.01 28.08
C GLU A 250 -12.94 -34.66 29.59
N PRO A 251 -14.03 -34.93 30.34
CA PRO A 251 -14.13 -34.53 31.75
C PRO A 251 -13.03 -35.08 32.67
N GLU A 252 -12.45 -36.21 32.31
CA GLU A 252 -11.33 -36.84 33.02
C GLU A 252 -9.94 -36.35 32.60
N GLU A 253 -9.86 -35.59 31.50
CA GLU A 253 -8.63 -35.05 30.92
C GLU A 253 -8.37 -33.59 31.36
N ASP A 254 -9.43 -32.87 31.74
CA ASP A 254 -9.44 -31.48 32.23
C ASP A 254 -8.81 -31.37 33.63
N LEU A 255 -7.49 -31.52 33.69
CA LEU A 255 -6.64 -31.60 34.89
C LEU A 255 -5.47 -30.59 34.82
N GLY A 256 -5.56 -29.62 33.93
CA GLY A 256 -4.51 -28.66 33.64
C GLY A 256 -3.28 -29.25 32.93
N LEU A 257 -2.31 -28.36 32.67
CA LEU A 257 -1.04 -28.72 32.00
C LEU A 257 -0.12 -29.60 32.85
N ASP A 258 -0.39 -29.72 34.15
CA ASP A 258 0.38 -30.62 35.03
C ASP A 258 -0.19 -32.05 35.07
N GLY A 259 -1.42 -32.26 34.58
CA GLY A 259 -2.11 -33.54 34.52
C GLY A 259 -2.43 -34.15 35.89
N LEU A 260 -2.50 -33.33 36.95
CA LEU A 260 -2.77 -33.76 38.31
C LEU A 260 -4.01 -33.03 38.85
N PRO A 261 -5.01 -33.75 39.39
CA PRO A 261 -6.09 -33.07 40.10
C PRO A 261 -5.57 -32.44 41.39
N ASP A 262 -6.19 -31.34 41.84
CA ASP A 262 -5.97 -30.62 43.12
C ASP A 262 -5.42 -31.48 44.28
N ALA A 263 -6.06 -32.63 44.54
CA ALA A 263 -5.74 -33.50 45.67
C ALA A 263 -4.37 -34.21 45.58
N LEU A 264 -3.75 -34.22 44.38
CA LEU A 264 -2.49 -34.88 44.07
C LEU A 264 -1.35 -33.92 43.72
N GLU A 265 -1.64 -32.65 43.50
CA GLU A 265 -0.67 -31.60 43.15
C GLU A 265 0.40 -31.37 44.23
N ASP A 266 -0.03 -31.07 45.46
CA ASP A 266 0.85 -30.96 46.63
C ASP A 266 0.21 -31.69 47.81
N THR A 267 0.37 -33.01 47.83
CA THR A 267 -0.18 -33.87 48.91
C THR A 267 0.26 -33.48 50.33
N ALA A 268 1.32 -32.67 50.48
CA ALA A 268 1.78 -32.20 51.79
C ALA A 268 1.04 -30.93 52.27
N ASN A 269 0.55 -30.10 51.33
CA ASN A 269 -0.11 -28.83 51.63
C ASN A 269 -1.55 -28.72 51.12
N TYR A 270 -2.07 -29.73 50.41
CA TYR A 270 -3.48 -29.78 49.98
C TYR A 270 -4.42 -29.87 51.17
N ASP A 271 -5.38 -28.96 51.24
CA ASP A 271 -6.46 -28.98 52.22
C ASP A 271 -7.70 -28.28 51.65
N PRO A 272 -8.86 -28.96 51.54
CA PRO A 272 -10.03 -28.42 50.85
C PRO A 272 -10.67 -27.18 51.49
N GLU A 273 -10.25 -26.78 52.69
CA GLU A 273 -10.75 -25.59 53.38
C GLU A 273 -9.71 -24.47 53.52
N THR A 274 -8.41 -24.76 53.35
CA THR A 274 -7.34 -23.77 53.59
C THR A 274 -6.35 -23.63 52.43
N ASN A 275 -6.27 -24.62 51.56
CA ASN A 275 -5.47 -24.62 50.33
C ASN A 275 -6.07 -25.61 49.31
N PRO A 276 -7.26 -25.29 48.77
CA PRO A 276 -8.00 -26.18 47.87
C PRO A 276 -7.38 -26.30 46.48
N ASP A 277 -6.56 -25.33 46.07
CA ASP A 277 -5.91 -25.19 44.75
C ASP A 277 -4.40 -24.99 44.96
N PRO A 278 -3.62 -26.05 45.24
CA PRO A 278 -2.21 -25.93 45.58
C PRO A 278 -1.32 -25.38 44.46
N ASN A 279 -1.57 -25.73 43.20
CA ASN A 279 -0.79 -25.28 42.04
C ASN A 279 -1.33 -23.98 41.43
N GLY A 280 -2.52 -23.53 41.82
CA GLY A 280 -3.05 -22.22 41.44
C GLY A 280 -3.52 -22.17 39.99
N ASP A 281 -3.94 -23.30 39.44
CA ASP A 281 -4.28 -23.46 38.04
C ASP A 281 -5.76 -23.83 37.80
N ASN A 282 -6.57 -23.88 38.85
CA ASN A 282 -8.02 -23.97 38.71
C ASN A 282 -8.65 -22.82 37.92
N TRP A 283 -9.57 -23.17 37.02
CA TRP A 283 -10.44 -22.27 36.28
C TRP A 283 -11.82 -22.19 36.93
N PHE A 284 -12.27 -20.97 37.19
CA PHE A 284 -13.60 -20.72 37.75
C PHE A 284 -14.16 -19.40 37.28
N PHE A 285 -15.33 -19.45 36.64
CA PHE A 285 -15.99 -18.25 36.11
C PHE A 285 -17.51 -18.35 36.23
N GLU A 286 -18.13 -17.30 36.76
CA GLU A 286 -19.60 -17.19 36.96
C GLU A 286 -20.26 -18.39 37.67
N GLY A 287 -19.50 -19.13 38.48
CA GLY A 287 -19.99 -20.31 39.20
C GLY A 287 -19.90 -21.63 38.44
N VAL A 288 -19.14 -21.66 37.34
CA VAL A 288 -18.83 -22.84 36.52
C VAL A 288 -17.33 -23.11 36.61
N GLY A 289 -16.92 -24.38 36.48
CA GLY A 289 -15.53 -24.82 36.57
C GLY A 289 -15.16 -25.46 37.91
N ASN A 290 -13.85 -25.66 38.13
CA ASN A 290 -13.34 -26.15 39.40
C ASN A 290 -13.10 -24.99 40.37
N CYS A 291 -13.72 -25.04 41.55
CA CYS A 291 -13.78 -23.88 42.44
C CYS A 291 -12.53 -23.79 43.34
N PRO A 292 -11.69 -22.75 43.21
CA PRO A 292 -10.39 -22.63 43.90
C PRO A 292 -10.51 -22.06 45.32
N LEU A 293 -11.70 -22.14 45.92
CA LEU A 293 -12.01 -21.56 47.22
C LEU A 293 -12.40 -22.66 48.21
N PRO A 294 -12.35 -22.39 49.53
CA PRO A 294 -12.81 -23.33 50.53
C PRO A 294 -14.20 -23.89 50.19
N ALA A 295 -14.41 -25.20 50.37
CA ALA A 295 -15.66 -25.85 50.00
C ALA A 295 -16.89 -25.21 50.70
N SER A 296 -16.69 -24.64 51.90
CA SER A 296 -17.70 -23.83 52.60
C SER A 296 -18.19 -22.60 51.82
N LEU A 297 -17.34 -21.98 50.99
CA LEU A 297 -17.68 -20.85 50.11
C LEU A 297 -18.20 -21.32 48.76
N CYS A 298 -17.58 -22.33 48.14
CA CYS A 298 -18.02 -22.86 46.85
C CYS A 298 -19.45 -23.45 46.90
N ASN A 299 -19.84 -24.03 48.04
CA ASN A 299 -21.20 -24.53 48.26
C ASN A 299 -22.21 -23.44 48.69
N ASN A 300 -21.76 -22.20 48.91
CA ASN A 300 -22.62 -21.09 49.29
C ASN A 300 -23.16 -20.37 48.04
N THR A 301 -24.41 -20.68 47.67
CA THR A 301 -25.05 -20.11 46.49
C THR A 301 -25.09 -18.59 46.48
N ALA A 302 -25.26 -17.93 47.63
CA ALA A 302 -25.28 -16.46 47.69
C ALA A 302 -23.90 -15.86 47.41
N PHE A 303 -22.82 -16.54 47.81
CA PHE A 303 -21.46 -16.12 47.51
C PHE A 303 -21.15 -16.34 46.03
N VAL A 304 -21.44 -17.53 45.49
CA VAL A 304 -21.23 -17.85 44.07
C VAL A 304 -22.06 -16.94 43.15
N ASP A 305 -23.32 -16.64 43.51
CA ASP A 305 -24.14 -15.71 42.74
C ASP A 305 -23.57 -14.28 42.76
N ALA A 306 -22.87 -13.88 43.84
CA ALA A 306 -22.18 -12.59 43.89
C ALA A 306 -20.94 -12.53 42.99
N LEU A 307 -20.35 -13.68 42.62
CA LEU A 307 -19.25 -13.76 41.66
C LEU A 307 -19.72 -13.59 40.21
N LYS A 308 -21.03 -13.56 39.93
CA LYS A 308 -21.59 -13.27 38.60
C LYS A 308 -21.74 -11.78 38.31
N ASP A 309 -21.49 -10.92 39.30
CA ASP A 309 -21.49 -9.46 39.11
C ASP A 309 -20.12 -9.02 38.63
N SER A 310 -20.03 -8.45 37.42
CA SER A 310 -18.76 -7.96 36.84
C SER A 310 -18.08 -6.84 37.64
N ARG A 311 -18.76 -6.26 38.65
CA ARG A 311 -18.17 -5.31 39.60
C ARG A 311 -17.45 -5.99 40.75
N ASN A 312 -17.60 -7.30 40.92
CA ASN A 312 -16.92 -8.06 41.94
C ASN A 312 -15.41 -8.14 41.61
N PRO A 313 -14.50 -7.80 42.54
CA PRO A 313 -13.06 -7.90 42.31
C PRO A 313 -12.60 -9.32 41.92
N LEU A 314 -13.34 -10.35 42.32
CA LEU A 314 -13.03 -11.75 42.03
C LEU A 314 -13.64 -12.27 40.72
N TYR A 315 -14.41 -11.45 39.99
CA TYR A 315 -15.16 -11.88 38.80
C TYR A 315 -14.26 -12.55 37.74
N TYR A 316 -13.07 -11.99 37.49
CA TYR A 316 -12.11 -12.52 36.52
C TYR A 316 -10.95 -13.29 37.17
N GLU A 317 -10.96 -13.52 38.49
CA GLU A 317 -9.77 -13.91 39.24
C GLU A 317 -9.13 -15.23 38.78
N TRP A 318 -9.92 -16.14 38.22
CA TRP A 318 -9.50 -17.49 37.80
C TRP A 318 -9.81 -17.78 36.33
N ILE A 319 -10.08 -16.75 35.52
CA ILE A 319 -10.46 -16.94 34.10
C ILE A 319 -9.30 -17.45 33.21
N ASN A 320 -8.08 -17.51 33.74
CA ASN A 320 -6.90 -18.01 33.04
C ASN A 320 -6.37 -19.34 33.63
N GLY A 321 -7.18 -20.01 34.45
CA GLY A 321 -6.91 -21.38 34.90
C GLY A 321 -6.99 -22.38 33.75
N THR A 322 -6.37 -23.53 33.99
CA THR A 322 -6.28 -24.69 33.11
C THR A 322 -7.15 -25.85 33.63
N GLU A 323 -7.12 -26.19 34.93
CA GLU A 323 -8.01 -27.25 35.46
C GLU A 323 -9.47 -26.76 35.57
N GLY A 324 -10.41 -27.48 34.94
CA GLY A 324 -11.83 -27.18 34.95
C GLY A 324 -12.28 -26.21 33.85
N ASN A 325 -11.40 -25.87 32.91
CA ASN A 325 -11.64 -24.81 31.92
C ASN A 325 -12.42 -25.29 30.68
N ARG A 326 -12.69 -26.59 30.56
CA ARG A 326 -13.45 -27.20 29.45
C ARG A 326 -14.79 -26.54 29.16
N ASP A 327 -15.42 -25.95 30.18
CA ASP A 327 -16.76 -25.34 30.14
C ASP A 327 -16.68 -23.82 29.90
N ASP A 328 -15.48 -23.26 29.67
CA ASP A 328 -15.28 -21.88 29.24
C ASP A 328 -15.96 -21.68 27.88
N PHE A 329 -16.94 -20.78 27.83
CA PHE A 329 -17.70 -20.53 26.59
C PHE A 329 -16.82 -20.04 25.43
N GLU A 330 -15.69 -19.37 25.72
CA GLU A 330 -14.76 -18.90 24.69
C GLU A 330 -13.72 -19.97 24.28
N PHE A 331 -13.61 -21.05 25.04
CA PHE A 331 -12.63 -22.14 24.88
C PHE A 331 -13.29 -23.53 25.03
N LEU A 332 -14.53 -23.65 24.56
CA LEU A 332 -15.40 -24.80 24.86
C LEU A 332 -14.83 -26.09 24.28
N LEU A 333 -14.49 -27.03 25.16
CA LEU A 333 -13.87 -28.33 24.85
C LEU A 333 -12.49 -28.25 24.17
N GLU A 334 -11.87 -27.08 24.10
CA GLU A 334 -10.51 -26.95 23.56
C GLU A 334 -9.50 -27.40 24.63
N PRO A 335 -8.59 -28.35 24.33
CA PRO A 335 -7.61 -28.83 25.30
C PRO A 335 -6.52 -27.79 25.57
N ASP A 336 -6.04 -27.72 26.82
CA ASP A 336 -4.82 -26.97 27.09
C ASP A 336 -3.61 -27.72 26.52
N GLU A 337 -2.74 -27.00 25.80
CA GLU A 337 -1.48 -27.53 25.28
C GLU A 337 -0.35 -26.52 25.37
N GLU A 338 0.88 -27.00 25.60
CA GLU A 338 2.07 -26.16 25.52
C GLU A 338 2.47 -25.90 24.06
N ARG A 339 2.20 -26.83 23.14
CA ARG A 339 2.49 -26.67 21.72
C ARG A 339 1.51 -25.71 21.05
N LEU A 340 1.88 -24.44 21.05
CA LEU A 340 1.10 -23.37 20.41
C LEU A 340 1.24 -23.32 18.88
N SER A 341 2.27 -23.94 18.33
CA SER A 341 2.55 -23.94 16.89
C SER A 341 1.94 -25.13 16.14
N ASN A 342 1.44 -24.88 14.93
CA ASN A 342 0.85 -25.91 14.05
C ASN A 342 1.85 -26.97 13.52
N SER A 343 3.13 -26.94 13.92
CA SER A 343 4.16 -27.83 13.40
C SER A 343 4.72 -28.77 14.46
N SER A 344 5.41 -28.24 15.46
CA SER A 344 6.19 -29.03 16.40
C SER A 344 6.47 -28.21 17.65
N PHE A 345 6.33 -28.85 18.80
CA PHE A 345 6.68 -28.29 20.10
C PHE A 345 8.06 -27.61 20.06
N ASN A 346 8.08 -26.30 20.34
CA ASN A 346 9.27 -25.48 20.23
C ASN A 346 9.92 -25.26 21.61
N THR A 347 11.07 -25.88 21.86
CA THR A 347 11.86 -25.65 23.09
C THR A 347 13.01 -24.65 22.90
N THR A 348 13.09 -24.00 21.73
CA THR A 348 14.18 -23.08 21.39
C THR A 348 13.82 -21.64 21.71
N ASP A 349 14.73 -20.96 22.39
CA ASP A 349 14.70 -19.52 22.62
C ASP A 349 15.66 -18.82 21.64
N ALA A 350 15.12 -17.95 20.80
CA ALA A 350 15.86 -17.11 19.87
C ALA A 350 15.02 -15.85 19.58
N TYR A 351 15.16 -14.83 20.41
CA TYR A 351 14.29 -13.65 20.40
C TYR A 351 15.01 -12.33 20.71
N PHE A 352 14.37 -11.25 20.28
CA PHE A 352 14.70 -9.87 20.60
C PHE A 352 13.87 -9.45 21.82
N SER A 353 14.47 -8.85 22.83
CA SER A 353 13.78 -8.39 24.05
C SER A 353 13.87 -6.87 24.18
N PHE A 354 12.72 -6.25 24.46
CA PHE A 354 12.56 -4.82 24.64
C PHE A 354 12.06 -4.54 26.06
N GLU A 355 12.74 -3.63 26.74
CA GLU A 355 12.43 -3.24 28.12
C GLU A 355 11.78 -1.85 28.15
N ILE A 356 10.64 -1.74 28.81
CA ILE A 356 9.89 -0.48 28.98
C ILE A 356 9.62 -0.28 30.46
N ASP A 357 10.28 0.72 31.05
CA ASP A 357 9.85 1.26 32.34
C ASP A 357 8.58 2.10 32.13
N LEU A 358 7.43 1.55 32.51
CA LEU A 358 6.15 2.22 32.35
C LEU A 358 6.00 3.41 33.30
N SER A 359 6.86 3.53 34.32
CA SER A 359 6.89 4.64 35.26
C SER A 359 7.65 5.86 34.74
N ASP A 360 8.56 5.68 33.78
CA ASP A 360 9.39 6.75 33.24
C ASP A 360 8.61 7.62 32.23
N PRO A 361 8.29 8.88 32.56
CA PRO A 361 7.63 9.79 31.63
C PRO A 361 8.53 10.24 30.47
N ASN A 362 9.84 9.95 30.53
CA ASN A 362 10.81 10.27 29.47
C ASN A 362 11.26 9.02 28.71
N SER A 363 10.52 7.91 28.83
CA SER A 363 10.81 6.69 28.08
C SER A 363 11.05 7.01 26.60
N PRO A 364 12.14 6.50 25.99
CA PRO A 364 12.48 6.81 24.59
C PRO A 364 11.45 6.30 23.59
N PHE A 365 10.58 5.38 24.02
CA PHE A 365 9.51 4.82 23.19
C PHE A 365 8.19 5.58 23.35
N LEU A 366 8.04 6.42 24.38
CA LEU A 366 6.78 7.13 24.62
C LEU A 366 6.58 8.22 23.56
N VAL A 367 5.51 8.13 22.78
CA VAL A 367 5.20 9.11 21.73
C VAL A 367 4.80 10.43 22.38
N PRO A 368 5.52 11.53 22.13
CA PRO A 368 5.21 12.82 22.74
C PRO A 368 3.80 13.31 22.37
N SER A 369 3.06 13.84 23.35
CA SER A 369 1.70 14.35 23.16
C SER A 369 0.67 13.32 22.68
N SER A 370 0.96 12.02 22.82
CA SER A 370 -0.02 10.97 22.56
C SER A 370 -1.06 10.80 23.69
N GLU A 371 -0.87 11.47 24.84
CA GLU A 371 -1.76 11.34 25.99
C GLU A 371 -3.18 11.81 25.68
N HIS A 372 -4.16 10.95 25.96
CA HIS A 372 -5.58 11.28 25.90
C HIS A 372 -6.36 10.44 26.91
N ASN A 373 -7.03 11.07 27.88
CA ASN A 373 -7.78 10.39 28.94
C ASN A 373 -7.01 9.30 29.72
N GLY A 374 -5.69 9.49 29.86
CA GLY A 374 -4.76 8.55 30.50
C GLY A 374 -4.25 7.43 29.58
N TRP A 375 -4.66 7.39 28.31
CA TRP A 375 -4.08 6.51 27.29
C TRP A 375 -2.88 7.15 26.65
N VAL A 376 -1.80 6.39 26.49
CA VAL A 376 -0.55 6.82 25.85
C VAL A 376 -0.12 5.80 24.79
N THR A 377 0.68 6.23 23.82
CA THR A 377 1.25 5.35 22.80
C THR A 377 2.73 5.14 23.05
N TYR A 378 3.17 3.88 23.10
CA TYR A 378 4.59 3.52 22.99
C TYR A 378 4.89 3.03 21.57
N ARG A 379 5.96 3.55 20.96
CA ARG A 379 6.45 3.26 19.61
C ARG A 379 7.90 2.78 19.70
N ILE A 380 8.10 1.50 19.44
CA ILE A 380 9.39 0.82 19.55
C ILE A 380 10.01 0.66 18.15
N PRO A 381 11.21 1.22 17.89
CA PRO A 381 11.90 1.09 16.60
C PRO A 381 12.63 -0.27 16.53
N ILE A 382 11.90 -1.32 16.17
CA ILE A 382 12.37 -2.71 16.22
C ILE A 382 13.57 -3.04 15.32
N ARG A 383 13.93 -2.17 14.35
CA ARG A 383 15.16 -2.32 13.56
C ARG A 383 16.41 -1.74 14.21
N ASP A 384 16.27 -0.91 15.24
CA ASP A 384 17.41 -0.32 15.92
C ASP A 384 17.98 -1.31 16.95
N SER A 385 19.14 -1.90 16.64
CA SER A 385 19.80 -2.85 17.54
C SER A 385 20.30 -2.24 18.85
N SER A 386 20.25 -0.91 19.00
CA SER A 386 20.55 -0.26 20.28
C SER A 386 19.39 -0.25 21.26
N VAL A 387 18.17 -0.60 20.82
CA VAL A 387 16.97 -0.57 21.67
C VAL A 387 16.50 -1.95 22.16
N TYR A 388 17.19 -3.03 21.78
CA TYR A 388 16.85 -4.39 22.19
C TYR A 388 18.08 -5.21 22.58
N THR A 389 17.86 -6.26 23.38
CA THR A 389 18.83 -7.32 23.64
C THR A 389 18.45 -8.59 22.88
N VAL A 390 19.44 -9.44 22.58
CA VAL A 390 19.25 -10.71 21.89
C VAL A 390 19.51 -11.85 22.86
N HIS A 391 18.59 -12.81 22.90
CA HIS A 391 18.66 -13.99 23.75
C HIS A 391 18.50 -15.26 22.91
N GLU A 392 19.48 -16.15 23.01
CA GLU A 392 19.59 -17.35 22.18
C GLU A 392 20.00 -18.57 23.04
N ALA A 393 19.17 -19.62 23.05
CA ALA A 393 19.44 -20.91 23.68
C ALA A 393 18.67 -22.03 22.95
N GLY A 394 19.33 -23.17 22.72
CA GLY A 394 18.75 -24.32 22.01
C GLY A 394 19.46 -24.62 20.67
N GLU A 395 18.94 -25.60 19.93
CA GLU A 395 19.54 -26.05 18.67
C GLU A 395 19.25 -25.07 17.52
N ASN A 396 20.28 -24.64 16.79
CA ASN A 396 20.17 -23.63 15.74
C ASN A 396 19.44 -22.35 16.19
N ALA A 397 19.61 -21.99 17.48
CA ALA A 397 19.10 -20.76 18.06
C ALA A 397 19.86 -19.58 17.46
N LYS A 398 19.16 -18.84 16.60
CA LYS A 398 19.61 -17.56 16.05
C LYS A 398 18.39 -16.66 15.91
N ALA A 399 18.42 -15.50 16.56
CA ALA A 399 17.37 -14.50 16.46
C ALA A 399 17.43 -13.83 15.08
N ASP A 400 16.31 -13.85 14.36
CA ASP A 400 16.17 -13.29 13.03
C ASP A 400 14.73 -12.82 12.84
N TRP A 401 14.56 -11.57 12.37
CA TRP A 401 13.24 -10.99 12.09
C TRP A 401 12.44 -11.79 11.05
N THR A 402 13.12 -12.58 10.19
CA THR A 402 12.46 -13.49 9.23
C THR A 402 11.88 -14.75 9.88
N GLN A 403 12.21 -15.03 11.14
CA GLN A 403 11.83 -16.24 11.88
C GLN A 403 11.05 -15.93 13.17
N VAL A 404 10.49 -14.72 13.29
CA VAL A 404 9.63 -14.37 14.42
C VAL A 404 8.30 -15.11 14.30
N THR A 405 7.96 -15.89 15.32
CA THR A 405 6.72 -16.68 15.39
C THR A 405 5.91 -16.44 16.65
N HIS A 406 6.56 -15.94 17.70
CA HIS A 406 5.99 -15.71 19.03
C HIS A 406 6.19 -14.28 19.49
N ALA A 407 5.24 -13.81 20.28
CA ALA A 407 5.37 -12.63 21.13
C ALA A 407 5.19 -13.07 22.58
N ARG A 408 6.12 -12.71 23.47
CA ARG A 408 5.98 -12.89 24.92
C ARG A 408 5.99 -11.55 25.60
N ILE A 409 5.11 -11.39 26.57
CA ILE A 409 4.97 -10.18 27.36
C ILE A 409 5.05 -10.57 28.81
N TRP A 410 5.95 -9.95 29.54
CA TRP A 410 6.20 -10.33 30.93
C TRP A 410 6.61 -9.13 31.77
N PHE A 411 6.36 -9.25 33.07
CA PHE A 411 6.72 -8.25 34.07
C PHE A 411 7.69 -8.88 35.07
N GLU A 412 8.54 -8.04 35.65
CA GLU A 412 9.33 -8.39 36.83
C GLU A 412 9.10 -7.41 37.98
N ALA A 413 9.21 -7.94 39.20
CA ALA A 413 9.17 -7.18 40.44
C ALA A 413 10.22 -7.69 41.42
N ASN A 414 10.69 -6.80 42.28
CA ASN A 414 11.65 -7.15 43.33
C ASN A 414 10.93 -7.92 44.46
N GLY A 415 11.65 -8.80 45.16
CA GLY A 415 11.08 -9.70 46.17
C GLY A 415 10.51 -9.07 47.45
N LEU A 416 10.50 -7.74 47.55
CA LEU A 416 9.88 -6.98 48.66
C LEU A 416 8.60 -6.24 48.22
N GLU A 417 8.16 -6.44 46.98
CA GLU A 417 7.10 -5.65 46.36
C GLU A 417 5.80 -6.46 46.36
N GLU A 418 4.75 -5.89 46.98
CA GLU A 418 3.42 -6.51 47.12
C GLU A 418 2.34 -5.77 46.29
N ALA A 419 2.70 -4.66 45.62
CA ALA A 419 1.77 -3.87 44.82
C ALA A 419 1.61 -4.47 43.42
N TYR A 420 0.37 -4.51 42.92
CA TYR A 420 0.05 -5.00 41.59
C TYR A 420 0.14 -3.90 40.52
N ASP A 421 0.42 -4.32 39.29
CA ASP A 421 0.41 -3.48 38.09
C ASP A 421 -0.76 -3.87 37.20
N THR A 422 -1.47 -2.87 36.67
CA THR A 422 -2.55 -3.07 35.71
C THR A 422 -2.25 -2.31 34.43
N LEU A 423 -2.26 -3.02 33.31
CA LEU A 423 -2.01 -2.54 31.97
C LEU A 423 -3.24 -2.81 31.10
N ASP A 424 -3.97 -1.76 30.74
CA ASP A 424 -5.03 -1.83 29.74
C ASP A 424 -4.43 -1.54 28.36
N ILE A 425 -4.76 -2.37 27.37
CA ILE A 425 -4.21 -2.30 26.01
C ILE A 425 -5.37 -2.19 25.02
N ALA A 426 -5.48 -1.04 24.35
CA ALA A 426 -6.52 -0.80 23.36
C ALA A 426 -6.13 -1.27 21.96
N GLY A 427 -4.85 -1.50 21.72
CA GLY A 427 -4.33 -1.99 20.46
C GLY A 427 -2.81 -2.14 20.50
N TRP A 428 -2.31 -3.15 19.82
CA TRP A 428 -0.88 -3.39 19.65
C TRP A 428 -0.58 -4.11 18.35
N TYR A 429 0.38 -3.60 17.60
CA TYR A 429 0.60 -4.07 16.25
C TYR A 429 2.00 -3.74 15.76
N PHE A 430 2.48 -4.57 14.84
CA PHE A 430 3.63 -4.26 14.02
C PHE A 430 3.23 -3.35 12.87
N VAL A 431 4.05 -2.35 12.61
CA VAL A 431 3.90 -1.42 11.48
C VAL A 431 4.84 -1.89 10.36
N GLN A 432 4.26 -2.32 9.24
CA GLN A 432 4.97 -2.76 8.04
C GLN A 432 4.75 -1.76 6.91
N THR A 433 5.81 -1.15 6.39
CA THR A 433 5.70 -0.15 5.32
C THR A 433 6.13 -0.71 3.96
N ASN A 434 5.59 -0.14 2.89
CA ASN A 434 6.11 -0.37 1.53
C ASN A 434 7.31 0.52 1.19
N TRP A 435 7.67 1.43 2.09
CA TRP A 435 8.80 2.36 1.96
C TRP A 435 9.96 1.93 2.86
N GLN A 436 10.94 1.25 2.29
CA GLN A 436 12.06 0.68 3.03
C GLN A 436 13.10 1.76 3.34
N ASP A 437 13.43 1.94 4.62
CA ASP A 437 14.42 2.88 5.11
C ASP A 437 15.86 2.41 4.85
N SER A 438 16.77 3.37 4.72
CA SER A 438 18.20 3.16 4.53
C SER A 438 18.98 4.38 4.99
N LEU A 439 20.14 4.13 5.61
CA LEU A 439 21.04 5.16 6.10
C LEU A 439 22.44 4.97 5.50
N ILE A 440 22.95 6.00 4.84
CA ILE A 440 24.34 6.13 4.45
C ILE A 440 24.95 7.16 5.38
N SER A 441 25.71 6.68 6.37
CA SER A 441 26.31 7.50 7.41
C SER A 441 27.81 7.27 7.53
N SER A 442 28.53 8.32 7.88
CA SER A 442 29.94 8.27 8.30
C SER A 442 30.11 8.08 9.81
N SER A 443 29.02 8.14 10.58
CA SER A 443 28.94 8.00 12.03
C SER A 443 28.09 6.79 12.44
N ASP A 444 28.58 5.98 13.38
CA ASP A 444 27.84 4.84 13.96
C ASP A 444 26.66 5.28 14.84
N ASN A 445 26.68 6.54 15.32
CA ASN A 445 25.63 7.11 16.15
C ASN A 445 24.45 7.65 15.35
N ALA A 446 24.61 7.84 14.04
CA ALA A 446 23.52 8.38 13.23
C ALA A 446 22.36 7.37 13.18
N ARG A 447 21.15 7.91 13.20
CA ARG A 447 19.91 7.13 13.08
C ARG A 447 19.00 7.76 12.04
N PHE A 448 18.29 6.92 11.30
CA PHE A 448 17.22 7.30 10.39
C PHE A 448 16.13 6.24 10.49
N VAL A 449 14.94 6.66 10.87
CA VAL A 449 13.77 5.79 11.08
C VAL A 449 12.59 6.40 10.37
N VAL A 450 11.70 5.53 9.89
CA VAL A 450 10.52 5.93 9.13
C VAL A 450 9.28 5.45 9.86
N ALA A 451 8.31 6.34 10.00
CA ALA A 451 7.04 6.07 10.65
C ALA A 451 5.88 6.61 9.82
N SER A 452 4.69 6.06 10.04
CA SER A 452 3.46 6.75 9.66
C SER A 452 3.09 7.70 10.80
N VAL A 453 2.65 8.91 10.46
CA VAL A 453 2.12 9.89 11.41
C VAL A 453 0.71 10.26 10.95
N SER A 454 -0.27 10.29 11.86
CA SER A 454 -1.68 10.51 11.50
C SER A 454 -2.39 11.48 12.44
N GLU A 455 -3.39 12.20 11.91
CA GLU A 455 -4.23 13.14 12.66
C GLU A 455 -4.91 12.54 13.89
N ASP A 456 -5.26 11.25 13.83
CA ASP A 456 -6.00 10.56 14.91
C ASP A 456 -5.11 10.00 16.02
N GLN A 457 -3.85 9.73 15.72
CA GLN A 457 -2.92 9.08 16.65
C GLN A 457 -1.87 10.05 17.22
N ASP A 458 -1.56 11.13 16.51
CA ASP A 458 -0.47 12.04 16.85
C ASP A 458 -0.98 13.48 17.02
N ALA A 459 -1.14 13.96 18.26
CA ALA A 459 -1.62 15.33 18.53
C ALA A 459 -0.70 16.44 17.99
N ASN A 460 0.56 16.11 17.68
CA ASN A 460 1.53 17.01 17.08
C ASN A 460 1.46 17.08 15.55
N TYR A 461 0.64 16.26 14.89
CA TYR A 461 0.48 16.30 13.45
C TYR A 461 -0.24 17.59 13.03
N LYS A 462 0.56 18.58 12.62
CA LYS A 462 0.09 19.93 12.23
C LYS A 462 -0.35 19.93 10.77
N ASN A 463 -1.56 19.48 10.45
CA ASN A 463 -2.05 19.51 9.07
C ASN A 463 -2.55 20.89 8.58
N SER A 464 -2.46 21.93 9.42
CA SER A 464 -3.00 23.27 9.08
C SER A 464 -2.27 23.97 7.91
N GLY A 465 -1.22 23.37 7.35
CA GLY A 465 -0.42 23.94 6.25
C GLY A 465 -0.61 23.28 4.88
N ILE A 466 -1.29 22.13 4.77
CA ILE A 466 -1.52 21.49 3.47
C ILE A 466 -2.75 22.13 2.79
N PRO A 467 -2.64 22.66 1.56
CA PRO A 467 -3.75 23.28 0.85
C PRO A 467 -4.75 22.26 0.24
N TYR A 468 -4.63 20.98 0.57
CA TYR A 468 -5.50 19.90 0.14
C TYR A 468 -6.51 19.59 1.25
N ALA A 469 -7.80 19.81 0.98
CA ALA A 469 -8.84 19.67 2.00
C ALA A 469 -9.01 18.21 2.45
N PRO A 470 -9.25 17.95 3.75
CA PRO A 470 -9.69 16.64 4.19
C PRO A 470 -11.02 16.32 3.51
N TYR A 471 -11.32 15.03 3.41
CA TYR A 471 -12.64 14.64 2.91
C TYR A 471 -13.57 14.34 4.01
N VAL A 472 -14.76 14.84 3.75
CA VAL A 472 -15.93 14.65 4.54
C VAL A 472 -16.74 13.57 3.83
N ASP A 473 -16.96 12.44 4.49
CA ASP A 473 -17.89 11.42 4.01
C ASP A 473 -19.28 12.08 3.81
N PRO A 474 -19.88 12.02 2.62
CA PRO A 474 -21.16 12.68 2.35
C PRO A 474 -22.33 12.17 3.19
N THR A 475 -22.24 10.93 3.68
CA THR A 475 -23.25 10.21 4.46
C THR A 475 -23.07 10.48 5.95
N SER A 476 -21.88 10.22 6.50
CA SER A 476 -21.62 10.37 7.94
C SER A 476 -21.23 11.80 8.34
N ARG A 477 -20.78 12.63 7.37
CA ARG A 477 -20.21 13.97 7.56
C ARG A 477 -18.98 14.01 8.46
N ILE A 478 -18.30 12.87 8.61
CA ILE A 478 -17.06 12.76 9.37
C ILE A 478 -15.90 13.00 8.42
N GLU A 479 -14.90 13.73 8.89
CA GLU A 479 -13.64 13.91 8.18
C GLU A 479 -12.75 12.66 8.36
N GLU A 480 -12.27 12.10 7.25
CA GLU A 480 -11.29 11.02 7.30
C GLU A 480 -9.95 11.55 7.83
N PRO A 481 -9.33 10.88 8.82
CA PRO A 481 -8.01 11.29 9.31
C PRO A 481 -6.98 11.14 8.19
N ARG A 482 -6.04 12.08 8.14
CA ARG A 482 -4.94 12.09 7.17
C ARG A 482 -3.65 11.58 7.79
N SER A 483 -2.93 10.76 7.02
CA SER A 483 -1.62 10.23 7.38
C SER A 483 -0.52 10.75 6.44
N ALA A 484 0.70 10.87 6.97
CA ALA A 484 1.89 11.17 6.20
C ALA A 484 3.02 10.20 6.55
N LEU A 485 4.03 10.12 5.68
CA LEU A 485 5.25 9.38 5.97
C LEU A 485 6.26 10.31 6.66
N GLN A 486 6.63 9.99 7.90
CA GLN A 486 7.61 10.72 8.70
C GLN A 486 9.01 10.11 8.55
N PHE A 487 9.99 10.98 8.34
CA PHE A 487 11.42 10.70 8.44
C PHE A 487 11.92 11.28 9.76
N LEU A 488 12.37 10.42 10.67
CA LEU A 488 13.04 10.82 11.91
C LEU A 488 14.52 10.55 11.77
N PHE A 489 15.36 11.56 11.97
CA PHE A 489 16.81 11.40 11.91
C PHE A 489 17.51 12.05 13.10
N GLN A 490 18.60 11.41 13.53
CA GLN A 490 19.42 11.84 14.65
C GLN A 490 20.90 11.80 14.26
N ASP A 491 21.64 12.84 14.66
CA ASP A 491 23.09 12.98 14.48
C ASP A 491 23.58 12.71 13.06
N LEU A 492 22.77 13.10 12.06
CA LEU A 492 23.11 12.95 10.65
C LEU A 492 24.29 13.86 10.33
N ALA A 493 25.49 13.33 10.13
CA ALA A 493 26.69 14.13 9.92
C ALA A 493 26.70 14.82 8.54
N PRO A 494 27.55 15.83 8.29
CA PRO A 494 27.65 16.46 6.98
C PRO A 494 27.87 15.42 5.87
N ARG A 495 27.03 15.48 4.82
CA ARG A 495 26.94 14.55 3.67
C ARG A 495 26.27 13.21 3.93
N ASP A 496 25.94 12.88 5.17
CA ASP A 496 25.16 11.68 5.46
C ASP A 496 23.75 11.81 4.87
N THR A 497 23.19 10.67 4.50
CA THR A 497 21.94 10.57 3.76
C THR A 497 21.05 9.50 4.38
N GLY A 498 19.88 9.91 4.88
CA GLY A 498 18.80 9.02 5.27
C GLY A 498 17.69 9.05 4.22
N PHE A 499 17.23 7.89 3.77
CA PHE A 499 16.24 7.82 2.70
C PHE A 499 15.38 6.57 2.76
N VAL A 500 14.24 6.64 2.09
CA VAL A 500 13.33 5.53 1.84
C VAL A 500 13.30 5.18 0.38
N THR A 501 13.04 3.91 0.08
CA THR A 501 12.79 3.41 -1.27
C THR A 501 11.49 2.63 -1.36
N LYS A 502 10.77 2.78 -2.47
CA LYS A 502 9.60 1.98 -2.80
C LYS A 502 9.76 1.39 -4.19
N ASP A 503 9.68 0.08 -4.27
CA ASP A 503 9.69 -0.67 -5.52
C ASP A 503 8.27 -1.06 -5.92
N LEU A 504 7.92 -0.83 -7.19
CA LEU A 504 6.66 -1.25 -7.77
C LEU A 504 6.82 -2.62 -8.45
N VAL A 505 5.88 -3.51 -8.18
CA VAL A 505 5.80 -4.83 -8.83
C VAL A 505 5.63 -4.67 -10.35
N THR A 506 4.78 -3.74 -10.77
CA THR A 506 4.50 -3.43 -12.17
C THR A 506 5.04 -2.06 -12.54
N ALA A 507 5.58 -1.94 -13.76
CA ALA A 507 5.98 -0.65 -14.27
C ALA A 507 4.76 0.25 -14.49
N GLU A 508 4.85 1.48 -14.02
CA GLU A 508 3.87 2.52 -14.26
C GLU A 508 4.37 3.52 -15.31
N SER A 509 3.42 4.20 -15.94
CA SER A 509 3.68 5.23 -16.95
C SER A 509 3.05 6.54 -16.54
N TYR A 510 3.88 7.59 -16.44
CA TYR A 510 3.44 8.95 -16.08
C TYR A 510 3.54 9.94 -17.24
N SER A 511 3.84 9.48 -18.45
CA SER A 511 3.90 10.34 -19.65
C SER A 511 2.57 10.97 -20.04
N GLY A 512 1.45 10.38 -19.58
CA GLY A 512 0.10 10.93 -19.69
C GLY A 512 -0.15 12.19 -18.87
N TYR A 513 0.78 12.54 -17.97
CA TYR A 513 0.71 13.71 -17.11
C TYR A 513 1.77 14.74 -17.49
N ARG A 514 1.60 15.97 -17.02
CA ARG A 514 2.61 17.04 -17.17
C ARG A 514 3.36 17.29 -15.86
N ARG A 515 2.78 16.96 -14.70
CA ARG A 515 3.38 17.27 -13.40
C ARG A 515 3.27 16.11 -12.40
N LEU A 516 4.23 16.05 -11.49
CA LEU A 516 4.17 15.28 -10.25
C LEU A 516 4.29 16.25 -9.08
N ALA A 517 3.47 16.06 -8.06
CA ALA A 517 3.40 16.88 -6.87
C ALA A 517 3.43 16.03 -5.60
N MET A 518 4.09 16.52 -4.55
CA MET A 518 4.06 15.95 -3.19
C MET A 518 4.31 17.07 -2.19
N TYR A 519 3.55 17.07 -1.08
CA TYR A 519 3.74 18.03 0.00
C TYR A 519 4.82 17.56 0.95
N VAL A 520 5.51 18.54 1.54
CA VAL A 520 6.64 18.28 2.43
C VAL A 520 6.61 19.27 3.60
N TYR A 521 6.70 18.73 4.80
CA TYR A 521 6.87 19.45 6.05
C TYR A 521 8.29 19.23 6.58
N ALA A 522 8.85 20.25 7.21
CA ALA A 522 10.10 20.14 7.95
C ALA A 522 9.88 20.73 9.36
N ALA A 523 10.33 20.04 10.41
CA ALA A 523 10.21 20.57 11.76
C ALA A 523 11.06 21.81 12.02
N ASP A 524 10.65 22.58 13.02
CA ASP A 524 11.33 23.79 13.49
C ASP A 524 12.76 23.53 13.98
N SER A 525 13.11 22.28 14.32
CA SER A 525 14.48 21.89 14.69
C SER A 525 15.46 21.92 13.52
N ILE A 526 14.96 21.89 12.28
CA ILE A 526 15.77 21.95 11.08
C ILE A 526 16.16 23.40 10.83
N VAL A 527 17.42 23.73 11.14
CA VAL A 527 17.97 25.06 10.86
C VAL A 527 17.98 25.30 9.35
N ASN A 528 17.54 26.50 8.92
CA ASN A 528 17.62 26.93 7.53
C ASN A 528 19.00 26.63 6.93
N ASP A 529 19.02 26.19 5.69
CA ASP A 529 20.25 25.91 4.93
C ASP A 529 21.08 24.71 5.41
N SER A 530 20.54 23.81 6.24
CA SER A 530 21.26 22.59 6.66
C SER A 530 20.88 21.32 5.89
N VAL A 531 19.60 21.11 5.57
CA VAL A 531 19.10 19.84 5.02
C VAL A 531 18.46 20.02 3.65
N ASP A 532 18.90 19.24 2.66
CA ASP A 532 18.22 19.09 1.38
C ASP A 532 17.27 17.89 1.44
N LEU A 533 16.04 18.07 0.95
CA LEU A 533 15.20 16.95 0.55
C LEU A 533 15.55 16.56 -0.89
N PHE A 534 15.58 15.27 -1.18
CA PHE A 534 15.53 14.76 -2.55
C PHE A 534 14.37 13.79 -2.75
N PHE A 535 13.85 13.76 -3.97
CA PHE A 535 12.86 12.79 -4.43
C PHE A 535 13.30 12.22 -5.77
N ARG A 536 13.27 10.89 -5.93
CA ARG A 536 13.67 10.16 -7.13
C ARG A 536 12.50 9.36 -7.67
N LEU A 537 12.38 9.34 -8.98
CA LEU A 537 11.52 8.41 -9.72
C LEU A 537 12.28 7.83 -10.92
N GLY A 538 12.19 6.53 -11.13
CA GLY A 538 12.99 5.86 -12.14
C GLY A 538 12.63 4.40 -12.38
N GLN A 539 13.45 3.74 -13.19
CA GLN A 539 13.38 2.29 -13.38
C GLN A 539 14.01 1.54 -12.20
N ASP A 540 15.06 2.13 -11.62
CA ASP A 540 15.87 1.59 -10.54
C ASP A 540 16.74 2.71 -9.93
N SER A 541 17.59 2.35 -8.96
CA SER A 541 18.54 3.26 -8.32
C SER A 541 19.70 3.72 -9.22
N ALA A 542 19.86 3.17 -10.43
CA ALA A 542 20.87 3.57 -11.41
C ALA A 542 20.29 4.40 -12.58
N ASN A 543 18.97 4.47 -12.71
CA ASN A 543 18.26 5.12 -13.81
C ASN A 543 17.05 5.91 -13.29
N PHE A 544 17.29 7.15 -12.86
CA PHE A 544 16.26 7.99 -12.22
C PHE A 544 16.32 9.47 -12.62
N TYR A 545 15.17 10.11 -12.51
CA TYR A 545 15.03 11.56 -12.36
C TYR A 545 15.04 11.90 -10.87
N GLU A 546 15.77 12.94 -10.48
CA GLU A 546 15.82 13.44 -9.10
C GLU A 546 15.36 14.91 -9.06
N TYR A 547 14.51 15.23 -8.09
CA TYR A 547 14.20 16.58 -7.66
C TYR A 547 14.89 16.84 -6.33
N ARG A 548 15.49 18.02 -6.16
CA ARG A 548 16.14 18.44 -4.92
C ARG A 548 15.71 19.84 -4.52
N THR A 549 15.42 20.03 -3.24
CA THR A 549 15.09 21.35 -2.69
C THR A 549 15.66 21.51 -1.28
N ARG A 550 16.01 22.75 -0.91
CA ARG A 550 16.45 23.09 0.45
C ARG A 550 15.23 23.17 1.36
N LEU A 551 15.25 22.45 2.47
CA LEU A 551 14.15 22.48 3.43
C LEU A 551 14.22 23.75 4.29
N VAL A 552 13.05 24.33 4.53
CA VAL A 552 12.81 25.38 5.53
C VAL A 552 11.69 24.93 6.48
N PRO A 553 11.67 25.37 7.75
CA PRO A 553 10.64 24.97 8.71
C PRO A 553 9.20 25.19 8.23
N GLY A 554 8.32 24.25 8.59
CA GLY A 554 6.89 24.25 8.29
C GLY A 554 6.52 23.66 6.92
N TRP A 555 5.25 23.84 6.55
CA TRP A 555 4.68 23.47 5.24
C TRP A 555 4.96 24.52 4.17
N ALA A 556 6.21 24.98 4.07
CA ALA A 556 6.55 26.02 3.11
C ALA A 556 6.39 25.50 1.67
N GLN A 557 5.80 26.32 0.79
CA GLN A 557 5.64 25.97 -0.63
C GLN A 557 6.98 25.66 -1.33
N SER A 558 8.08 26.21 -0.83
CA SER A 558 9.44 25.90 -1.32
C SER A 558 9.90 24.47 -1.02
N ASN A 559 9.29 23.80 -0.04
CA ASN A 559 9.59 22.42 0.33
C ASN A 559 8.87 21.42 -0.59
N TRP A 560 7.73 21.81 -1.19
CA TRP A 560 6.93 20.91 -2.00
C TRP A 560 7.74 20.40 -3.19
N VAL A 561 7.59 19.10 -3.45
CA VAL A 561 8.10 18.50 -4.68
C VAL A 561 7.12 18.83 -5.78
N ASP A 562 7.61 19.49 -6.82
CA ASP A 562 6.84 19.89 -8.00
C ASP A 562 7.72 19.68 -9.22
N ILE A 563 7.52 18.53 -9.87
CA ILE A 563 8.30 18.10 -11.02
C ILE A 563 7.47 18.32 -12.27
N ASN A 564 7.93 19.18 -13.16
CA ASN A 564 7.37 19.32 -14.50
C ASN A 564 8.06 18.34 -15.45
N PHE A 565 7.30 17.38 -15.97
CA PHE A 565 7.82 16.34 -16.86
C PHE A 565 8.30 16.88 -18.20
N ASN A 566 7.76 18.01 -18.69
CA ASN A 566 8.27 18.65 -19.91
C ASN A 566 9.68 19.24 -19.68
N ASP A 567 9.93 19.78 -18.49
CA ASP A 567 11.21 20.42 -18.18
C ASP A 567 12.33 19.38 -18.04
N ILE A 568 12.10 18.29 -17.29
CA ILE A 568 13.11 17.24 -17.08
C ILE A 568 13.42 16.49 -18.39
N THR A 569 12.42 16.27 -19.25
CA THR A 569 12.62 15.61 -20.55
C THR A 569 13.31 16.54 -21.55
N ALA A 570 13.07 17.85 -21.49
CA ALA A 570 13.81 18.84 -22.27
C ALA A 570 15.29 18.94 -21.84
N ILE A 571 15.57 18.94 -20.53
CA ILE A 571 16.96 18.89 -20.02
C ILE A 571 17.64 17.62 -20.52
N LYS A 572 16.99 16.46 -20.40
CA LYS A 572 17.50 15.19 -20.92
C LYS A 572 17.78 15.24 -22.43
N ASP A 573 16.87 15.76 -23.25
CA ASP A 573 17.08 15.89 -24.70
C ASP A 573 18.27 16.79 -25.03
N SER A 574 18.37 17.95 -24.35
CA SER A 574 19.49 18.88 -24.56
C SER A 574 20.84 18.24 -24.24
N ALA A 575 20.91 17.45 -23.16
CA ALA A 575 22.12 16.73 -22.76
C ALA A 575 22.51 15.63 -23.77
N LEU A 576 21.54 14.84 -24.24
CA LEU A 576 21.79 13.80 -25.25
C LEU A 576 22.28 14.39 -26.58
N ARG A 577 21.70 15.52 -27.01
CA ARG A 577 22.14 16.23 -28.22
C ARG A 577 23.56 16.76 -28.08
N ALA A 578 23.92 17.28 -26.90
CA ALA A 578 25.27 17.77 -26.64
C ALA A 578 26.33 16.65 -26.71
N LEU A 579 25.96 15.44 -26.31
CA LEU A 579 26.82 14.26 -26.39
C LEU A 579 26.86 13.62 -27.80
N GLY A 580 25.85 13.87 -28.62
CA GLY A 580 25.72 13.26 -29.95
C GLY A 580 25.36 11.77 -29.92
N ASP A 581 25.04 11.20 -28.76
CA ASP A 581 24.59 9.82 -28.59
C ASP A 581 23.20 9.79 -27.92
N PRO A 582 22.13 9.40 -28.64
CA PRO A 582 20.78 9.33 -28.09
C PRO A 582 20.60 8.22 -27.05
N ARG A 583 21.60 7.35 -26.86
CA ARG A 583 21.63 6.29 -25.86
C ARG A 583 22.68 6.54 -24.78
N ALA A 584 23.28 7.72 -24.66
CA ALA A 584 24.22 7.96 -23.58
C ALA A 584 23.55 7.80 -22.20
N ALA A 585 24.29 7.25 -21.23
CA ALA A 585 23.92 7.37 -19.82
C ALA A 585 24.30 8.78 -19.35
N LEU A 586 23.40 9.45 -18.64
CA LEU A 586 23.58 10.83 -18.23
C LEU A 586 23.92 10.94 -16.74
N ASP A 587 24.62 12.00 -16.36
CA ASP A 587 24.63 12.53 -15.01
C ASP A 587 24.66 14.06 -15.12
N VAL A 588 23.48 14.66 -15.25
CA VAL A 588 23.35 16.10 -15.51
C VAL A 588 22.43 16.71 -14.47
N THR A 589 22.89 17.77 -13.83
CA THR A 589 22.09 18.57 -12.88
C THR A 589 21.81 19.94 -13.48
N SER A 590 20.56 20.37 -13.46
CA SER A 590 20.12 21.69 -13.91
C SER A 590 19.03 22.21 -12.97
N GLY A 591 19.33 23.30 -12.25
CA GLY A 591 18.44 23.83 -11.22
C GLY A 591 18.14 22.80 -10.13
N LYS A 592 16.86 22.52 -9.91
CA LYS A 592 16.38 21.52 -8.93
C LYS A 592 16.40 20.08 -9.45
N TYR A 593 16.69 19.87 -10.73
CA TYR A 593 16.59 18.56 -11.37
C TYR A 593 17.95 17.93 -11.59
N ARG A 594 18.03 16.60 -11.40
CA ARG A 594 19.16 15.78 -11.84
C ARG A 594 18.65 14.58 -12.64
N ILE A 595 19.30 14.30 -13.75
CA ILE A 595 19.01 13.16 -14.62
C ILE A 595 20.20 12.21 -14.52
N PHE A 596 19.99 11.01 -14.00
CA PHE A 596 21.03 10.00 -13.79
C PHE A 596 20.71 8.70 -14.52
N GLY A 597 21.67 8.18 -15.29
CA GLY A 597 21.52 6.97 -16.11
C GLY A 597 20.65 7.21 -17.34
N ARG A 598 19.71 6.29 -17.59
CA ARG A 598 18.76 6.32 -18.72
C ARG A 598 17.30 6.23 -18.23
N PRO A 599 16.83 7.19 -17.41
CA PRO A 599 15.49 7.11 -16.84
C PRO A 599 14.41 7.21 -17.92
N ASN A 600 13.22 6.65 -17.67
CA ASN A 600 12.09 6.69 -18.60
C ASN A 600 10.76 6.80 -17.85
N LEU A 601 10.02 7.89 -18.06
CA LEU A 601 8.71 8.14 -17.45
C LEU A 601 7.62 7.10 -17.79
N ASN A 602 7.83 6.26 -18.81
CA ASN A 602 6.90 5.18 -19.17
C ASN A 602 7.21 3.84 -18.47
N GLN A 603 8.28 3.77 -17.69
CA GLN A 603 8.78 2.52 -17.09
C GLN A 603 9.18 2.74 -15.64
N ILE A 604 8.41 3.53 -14.90
CA ILE A 604 8.71 3.82 -13.50
C ILE A 604 8.41 2.58 -12.67
N ARG A 605 9.41 2.14 -11.90
CA ARG A 605 9.33 1.01 -10.96
C ARG A 605 9.93 1.35 -9.60
N PHE A 606 10.60 2.48 -9.48
CA PHE A 606 11.40 2.82 -8.33
C PHE A 606 11.10 4.26 -7.92
N PHE A 607 10.84 4.44 -6.63
CA PHE A 607 10.83 5.72 -5.96
C PHE A 607 11.85 5.75 -4.84
N ALA A 608 12.43 6.92 -4.60
CA ALA A 608 13.13 7.19 -3.36
C ALA A 608 12.84 8.60 -2.86
N ALA A 609 12.76 8.77 -1.56
CA ALA A 609 12.63 10.08 -0.93
C ALA A 609 13.55 10.13 0.29
N GLY A 610 14.19 11.25 0.56
CA GLY A 610 15.09 11.32 1.70
C GLY A 610 15.67 12.68 1.95
N VAL A 611 16.51 12.74 2.97
CA VAL A 611 17.18 13.95 3.45
C VAL A 611 18.69 13.77 3.38
N ILE A 612 19.38 14.84 3.02
CA ILE A 612 20.84 14.90 2.99
C ILE A 612 21.27 16.11 3.81
N ASN A 613 22.15 15.90 4.78
CA ASN A 613 22.76 17.01 5.50
C ASN A 613 23.81 17.69 4.60
N GLN A 614 23.52 18.91 4.17
CA GLN A 614 24.43 19.78 3.41
C GLN A 614 25.09 20.85 4.30
N GLY A 615 24.74 20.90 5.58
CA GLY A 615 25.32 21.78 6.57
C GLY A 615 26.74 21.34 6.98
N SER A 616 27.33 22.10 7.89
CA SER A 616 28.67 21.83 8.42
C SER A 616 28.67 21.09 9.76
N PHE A 617 27.50 20.84 10.34
CA PHE A 617 27.34 20.21 11.66
C PHE A 617 26.32 19.07 11.59
N PRO A 618 26.42 18.07 12.48
CA PRO A 618 25.38 17.06 12.64
C PRO A 618 24.01 17.70 12.90
N VAL A 619 22.98 17.09 12.34
CA VAL A 619 21.59 17.59 12.46
C VAL A 619 20.65 16.46 12.84
N SER A 620 19.71 16.79 13.71
CA SER A 620 18.62 15.92 14.13
C SER A 620 17.30 16.62 13.87
N GLY A 621 16.30 15.90 13.41
CA GLY A 621 15.01 16.49 13.09
C GLY A 621 14.04 15.52 12.47
N GLU A 622 12.90 16.07 12.07
CA GLU A 622 11.84 15.33 11.40
C GLU A 622 11.37 16.03 10.13
N VAL A 623 10.99 15.23 9.14
CA VAL A 623 10.42 15.66 7.86
C VAL A 623 9.24 14.77 7.54
N TRP A 624 8.11 15.35 7.09
CA TRP A 624 6.95 14.57 6.66
C TRP A 624 6.73 14.76 5.17
N ILE A 625 6.35 13.70 4.47
CA ILE A 625 5.94 13.75 3.07
C ILE A 625 4.52 13.22 2.91
N ASP A 626 3.75 13.86 2.04
CA ASP A 626 2.32 13.58 1.90
C ASP A 626 1.79 13.85 0.48
N GLU A 627 0.69 13.18 0.11
CA GLU A 627 -0.08 13.33 -1.14
C GLU A 627 0.78 13.25 -2.41
N LEU A 628 1.57 12.16 -2.56
CA LEU A 628 2.36 11.90 -3.77
C LEU A 628 1.44 11.56 -4.94
N ARG A 629 1.35 12.49 -5.88
CA ARG A 629 0.38 12.43 -6.97
C ARG A 629 0.92 12.99 -8.28
N VAL A 630 0.27 12.62 -9.37
CA VAL A 630 0.44 13.22 -10.68
C VAL A 630 -0.74 14.10 -11.01
N THR A 631 -0.47 15.23 -11.64
CA THR A 631 -1.46 16.28 -11.94
C THR A 631 -1.28 16.79 -13.36
N ASP A 632 -2.22 17.60 -13.83
CA ASP A 632 -2.19 18.20 -15.18
C ASP A 632 -2.10 17.11 -16.26
N VAL A 633 -3.17 16.32 -16.34
CA VAL A 633 -3.31 15.24 -17.34
C VAL A 633 -3.30 15.82 -18.76
N ARG A 634 -2.68 15.11 -19.70
CA ARG A 634 -2.65 15.50 -21.12
C ARG A 634 -3.99 15.22 -21.79
N ASP A 635 -4.71 16.29 -22.05
CA ASP A 635 -6.06 16.34 -22.61
C ASP A 635 -6.12 17.07 -23.96
N ASP A 636 -4.99 17.13 -24.68
CA ASP A 636 -4.84 17.85 -25.94
C ASP A 636 -5.92 17.41 -26.97
N PRO A 637 -6.67 18.37 -27.57
CA PRO A 637 -7.63 18.06 -28.63
C PRO A 637 -6.93 17.50 -29.86
N GLY A 638 -7.56 16.52 -30.50
CA GLY A 638 -7.05 15.89 -31.71
C GLY A 638 -8.02 15.96 -32.87
N VAL A 639 -7.49 15.90 -34.09
CA VAL A 639 -8.21 16.02 -35.37
C VAL A 639 -7.83 14.87 -36.30
N ALA A 640 -8.83 14.30 -36.95
CA ALA A 640 -8.70 13.39 -38.07
C ALA A 640 -9.48 13.91 -39.27
N VAL A 641 -8.87 13.85 -40.44
CA VAL A 641 -9.46 14.25 -41.72
C VAL A 641 -9.30 13.12 -42.71
N ARG A 642 -10.39 12.79 -43.39
CA ARG A 642 -10.36 11.87 -44.52
C ARG A 642 -11.10 12.49 -45.70
N ALA A 643 -10.52 12.39 -46.89
CA ALA A 643 -11.16 12.79 -48.12
C ALA A 643 -10.96 11.69 -49.16
N ASP A 644 -12.04 11.22 -49.77
CA ASP A 644 -12.01 10.25 -50.85
C ASP A 644 -12.70 10.83 -52.09
N VAL A 645 -12.09 10.59 -53.24
CA VAL A 645 -12.65 10.91 -54.54
C VAL A 645 -12.63 9.63 -55.36
N THR A 646 -13.79 9.16 -55.78
CA THR A 646 -13.91 7.98 -56.62
C THR A 646 -14.75 8.32 -57.84
N GLY A 647 -14.46 7.72 -58.98
CA GLY A 647 -15.27 7.99 -60.14
C GLY A 647 -14.88 7.16 -61.35
N SER A 648 -15.70 7.28 -62.38
CA SER A 648 -15.41 6.74 -63.69
C SER A 648 -15.65 7.77 -64.77
N LEU A 649 -14.77 7.77 -65.78
CA LEU A 649 -14.97 8.48 -67.04
C LEU A 649 -15.51 7.46 -68.03
N ALA A 650 -16.84 7.44 -68.12
CA ALA A 650 -17.59 6.45 -68.87
C ALA A 650 -17.17 5.01 -68.55
N ASP A 651 -16.91 4.17 -69.56
CA ASP A 651 -16.39 2.81 -69.44
C ASP A 651 -14.88 2.69 -69.74
N LEU A 652 -14.18 3.83 -69.86
CA LEU A 652 -12.76 3.91 -70.24
C LEU A 652 -11.84 3.99 -69.02
N ILE A 653 -12.10 4.91 -68.09
CA ILE A 653 -11.21 5.20 -66.96
C ILE A 653 -11.99 5.03 -65.66
N THR A 654 -11.40 4.36 -64.68
CA THR A 654 -11.84 4.43 -63.29
C THR A 654 -10.70 4.99 -62.45
N TYR A 655 -11.02 5.85 -61.49
CA TYR A 655 -10.02 6.45 -60.62
C TYR A 655 -10.53 6.50 -59.19
N ASN A 656 -9.59 6.38 -58.25
CA ASN A 656 -9.82 6.55 -56.83
C ASN A 656 -8.64 7.31 -56.24
N ALA A 657 -8.90 8.36 -55.47
CA ALA A 657 -7.93 9.09 -54.70
C ALA A 657 -8.42 9.15 -53.25
N SER A 658 -7.56 8.93 -52.28
CA SER A 658 -7.88 9.07 -50.86
C SER A 658 -6.74 9.76 -50.14
N VAL A 659 -7.07 10.73 -49.31
CA VAL A 659 -6.13 11.41 -48.40
C VAL A 659 -6.65 11.24 -46.98
N GLU A 660 -5.77 10.83 -46.08
CA GLU A 660 -6.04 10.69 -44.66
C GLU A 660 -4.96 11.47 -43.90
N HIS A 661 -5.39 12.31 -42.96
CA HIS A 661 -4.52 12.98 -41.99
C HIS A 661 -5.07 12.71 -40.60
N ARG A 662 -4.24 12.20 -39.71
CA ARG A 662 -4.59 12.01 -38.31
C ARG A 662 -3.46 12.51 -37.44
N ASP A 663 -3.76 13.49 -36.58
CA ASP A 663 -2.81 14.03 -35.64
C ASP A 663 -2.54 13.04 -34.47
N PRO A 664 -1.51 13.27 -33.64
CA PRO A 664 -1.15 12.33 -32.58
C PRO A 664 -2.16 12.30 -31.43
N PHE A 665 -2.97 13.34 -31.28
CA PHE A 665 -3.87 13.53 -30.14
C PHE A 665 -5.27 12.98 -30.40
N PHE A 666 -5.61 12.68 -31.67
CA PHE A 666 -6.93 12.16 -32.04
C PHE A 666 -7.22 10.81 -31.39
N ARG A 667 -8.37 10.71 -30.72
CA ARG A 667 -8.84 9.50 -30.04
C ARG A 667 -10.30 9.23 -30.38
N GLY A 668 -10.60 8.00 -30.79
CA GLY A 668 -11.98 7.52 -30.89
C GLY A 668 -12.62 7.33 -29.51
N LEU A 669 -13.94 7.19 -29.46
CA LEU A 669 -14.69 7.09 -28.21
C LEU A 669 -14.35 5.83 -27.37
N SER A 670 -13.98 4.73 -28.05
CA SER A 670 -13.54 3.48 -27.41
C SER A 670 -12.13 3.57 -26.81
N THR A 671 -11.31 4.50 -27.30
CA THR A 671 -9.92 4.72 -26.89
C THR A 671 -9.77 5.79 -25.81
N ALA A 672 -10.87 6.29 -25.22
CA ALA A 672 -10.82 7.16 -24.05
C ALA A 672 -10.14 6.40 -22.90
N THR A 673 -8.84 6.64 -22.76
CA THR A 673 -7.95 6.00 -21.81
C THR A 673 -7.97 6.80 -20.51
N ARG A 674 -7.82 6.13 -19.37
CA ARG A 674 -7.66 6.75 -18.05
C ARG A 674 -6.25 7.34 -17.95
N GLY A 675 -6.03 8.38 -17.15
CA GLY A 675 -4.78 9.15 -17.05
C GLY A 675 -3.47 8.36 -16.80
N GLY A 676 -3.53 7.15 -16.23
CA GLY A 676 -2.38 6.23 -16.13
C GLY A 676 -2.10 5.33 -17.34
N GLY A 677 -2.95 5.36 -18.37
CA GLY A 677 -2.84 4.53 -19.57
C GLY A 677 -1.68 4.91 -20.50
N VAL A 678 -1.03 3.89 -21.07
CA VAL A 678 0.07 4.03 -22.06
C VAL A 678 -0.36 4.81 -23.34
N GLN A 679 -1.66 4.96 -23.56
CA GLN A 679 -2.25 5.66 -24.73
C GLN A 679 -2.65 7.12 -24.44
N ASN A 680 -2.24 7.71 -23.31
CA ASN A 680 -2.60 9.10 -23.00
C ASN A 680 -1.92 10.17 -23.83
N LEU A 681 -0.98 9.77 -24.69
CA LEU A 681 -0.43 10.62 -25.76
C LEU A 681 -1.15 10.40 -27.10
N GLY A 682 -2.31 9.73 -27.09
CA GLY A 682 -3.05 9.31 -28.27
C GLY A 682 -2.31 8.22 -29.05
N SER A 683 -2.20 8.37 -30.37
CA SER A 683 -1.42 7.47 -31.22
C SER A 683 0.10 7.66 -31.07
N GLY A 684 0.53 8.76 -30.42
CA GLY A 684 1.94 9.14 -30.28
C GLY A 684 2.63 9.53 -31.60
N ARG A 685 1.87 9.62 -32.71
CA ARG A 685 2.39 9.97 -34.05
C ARG A 685 1.34 10.65 -34.92
N THR A 686 1.77 11.53 -35.80
CA THR A 686 0.93 12.00 -36.91
C THR A 686 1.02 10.98 -38.05
N ASP A 687 -0.13 10.54 -38.57
CA ASP A 687 -0.22 9.66 -39.72
C ASP A 687 -0.79 10.44 -40.92
N ASN A 688 -0.02 10.53 -42.02
CA ASN A 688 -0.51 11.02 -43.31
C ASN A 688 -0.52 9.88 -44.32
N ARG A 689 -1.65 9.62 -44.99
CA ARG A 689 -1.74 8.63 -46.06
C ARG A 689 -2.32 9.24 -47.33
N TYR A 690 -1.72 8.89 -48.45
CA TYR A 690 -2.13 9.31 -49.78
C TYR A 690 -2.21 8.06 -50.65
N ASN A 691 -3.40 7.74 -51.16
CA ASN A 691 -3.56 6.66 -52.13
C ASN A 691 -4.19 7.21 -53.40
N TYR A 692 -3.70 6.74 -54.53
CA TYR A 692 -4.22 7.09 -55.84
C TYR A 692 -4.20 5.84 -56.73
N GLY A 693 -5.32 5.51 -57.32
CA GLY A 693 -5.49 4.41 -58.25
C GLY A 693 -6.17 4.91 -59.51
N VAL A 694 -5.69 4.43 -60.66
CA VAL A 694 -6.30 4.66 -61.96
C VAL A 694 -6.29 3.35 -62.72
N THR A 695 -7.42 2.97 -63.30
CA THR A 695 -7.50 1.86 -64.24
C THR A 695 -8.02 2.34 -65.57
N LEU A 696 -7.25 2.06 -66.63
CA LEU A 696 -7.57 2.36 -68.03
C LEU A 696 -7.97 1.06 -68.73
N ASN A 697 -9.15 1.02 -69.33
CA ASN A 697 -9.62 -0.13 -70.13
C ASN A 697 -9.19 0.06 -71.59
N PHE A 698 -8.03 -0.48 -71.97
CA PHE A 698 -7.48 -0.33 -73.32
C PHE A 698 -8.30 -1.05 -74.40
N ASP A 699 -9.12 -2.04 -74.02
CA ASP A 699 -10.06 -2.70 -74.93
C ASP A 699 -11.05 -1.75 -75.59
N ARG A 700 -11.29 -0.57 -75.00
CA ARG A 700 -12.18 0.46 -75.56
C ARG A 700 -11.63 1.14 -76.81
N PHE A 701 -10.34 0.98 -77.11
CA PHE A 701 -9.72 1.45 -78.36
C PHE A 701 -9.71 0.37 -79.46
N LEU A 702 -10.17 -0.85 -79.15
CA LEU A 702 -10.20 -1.97 -80.09
C LEU A 702 -11.64 -2.23 -80.57
N PRO A 703 -11.83 -2.86 -81.75
CA PRO A 703 -13.16 -3.22 -82.23
C PRO A 703 -13.91 -4.10 -81.22
N ARG A 704 -15.17 -3.73 -80.89
CA ARG A 704 -16.02 -4.50 -79.95
C ARG A 704 -16.18 -5.98 -80.35
N SER A 705 -16.03 -6.31 -81.64
CA SER A 705 -16.09 -7.69 -82.16
C SER A 705 -14.97 -8.63 -81.66
N TRP A 706 -13.86 -8.09 -81.14
CA TRP A 706 -12.72 -8.90 -80.69
C TRP A 706 -12.90 -9.48 -79.28
N GLY A 707 -13.91 -9.02 -78.52
CA GLY A 707 -14.17 -9.53 -77.17
C GLY A 707 -12.97 -9.43 -76.21
N ALA A 708 -12.05 -8.49 -76.47
CA ALA A 708 -10.86 -8.24 -75.68
C ALA A 708 -11.23 -7.49 -74.39
N ARG A 709 -10.49 -7.75 -73.30
CA ARG A 709 -10.55 -6.98 -72.04
C ARG A 709 -9.13 -6.79 -71.55
N ILE A 710 -8.66 -5.54 -71.56
CA ILE A 710 -7.27 -5.16 -71.27
C ILE A 710 -7.25 -3.98 -70.29
N PRO A 711 -7.63 -4.19 -69.01
CA PRO A 711 -7.44 -3.18 -67.98
C PRO A 711 -5.95 -3.06 -67.62
N VAL A 712 -5.46 -1.83 -67.65
CA VAL A 712 -4.16 -1.42 -67.13
C VAL A 712 -4.42 -0.56 -65.91
N SER A 713 -4.01 -1.07 -64.74
CA SER A 713 -4.17 -0.37 -63.46
C SER A 713 -2.83 0.18 -62.99
N PHE A 714 -2.83 1.44 -62.58
CA PHE A 714 -1.75 2.11 -61.88
C PHE A 714 -2.22 2.41 -60.46
N SER A 715 -1.40 2.07 -59.47
CA SER A 715 -1.66 2.40 -58.07
C SER A 715 -0.43 3.03 -57.44
N TYR A 716 -0.64 4.13 -56.74
CA TYR A 716 0.32 4.87 -55.95
C TYR A 716 -0.16 4.92 -54.50
N SER A 717 0.73 4.61 -53.55
CA SER A 717 0.45 4.78 -52.13
C SER A 717 1.67 5.35 -51.42
N LYS A 718 1.45 6.40 -50.62
CA LYS A 718 2.45 7.04 -49.78
C LYS A 718 1.91 7.15 -48.36
N SER A 719 2.71 6.72 -47.38
CA SER A 719 2.44 6.85 -45.95
C SER A 719 3.59 7.58 -45.29
N GLU A 720 3.30 8.63 -44.54
CA GLU A 720 4.25 9.36 -43.69
C GLU A 720 3.82 9.21 -42.22
N GLN A 721 4.75 8.84 -41.36
CA GLN A 721 4.55 8.77 -39.92
C GLN A 721 5.53 9.72 -39.23
N ILE A 722 5.00 10.67 -38.47
CA ILE A 722 5.78 11.69 -37.75
C ILE A 722 5.64 11.45 -36.24
N PRO A 723 6.67 10.96 -35.55
CA PRO A 723 6.58 10.67 -34.11
C PRO A 723 6.42 11.96 -33.29
N LEU A 724 5.55 11.92 -32.26
CA LEU A 724 5.45 12.97 -31.24
C LEU A 724 6.54 12.81 -30.18
N VAL A 725 6.86 11.55 -29.85
CA VAL A 725 7.85 11.16 -28.85
C VAL A 725 8.95 10.37 -29.53
N ARG A 726 10.20 10.58 -29.12
CA ARG A 726 11.34 9.82 -29.66
C ARG A 726 11.13 8.32 -29.40
N THR A 727 11.48 7.50 -30.38
CA THR A 727 11.28 6.04 -30.30
C THR A 727 11.94 5.45 -29.04
N ASN A 728 11.18 4.68 -28.26
CA ASN A 728 11.62 4.09 -26.98
C ASN A 728 12.11 5.11 -25.94
N SER A 729 11.55 6.32 -25.97
CA SER A 729 11.89 7.40 -25.05
C SER A 729 10.64 8.04 -24.46
N ASP A 730 10.85 8.91 -23.47
CA ASP A 730 9.87 9.81 -22.87
C ASP A 730 10.02 11.25 -23.36
N ILE A 731 10.97 11.50 -24.27
CA ILE A 731 11.25 12.83 -24.82
C ILE A 731 10.20 13.21 -25.86
N VAL A 732 9.40 14.23 -25.54
CA VAL A 732 8.50 14.87 -26.51
C VAL A 732 9.34 15.71 -27.47
N ILE A 733 9.25 15.41 -28.77
CA ILE A 733 10.07 16.06 -29.80
C ILE A 733 9.46 17.44 -30.12
N PRO A 734 10.25 18.52 -30.07
CA PRO A 734 9.81 19.83 -30.54
C PRO A 734 9.38 19.79 -32.01
N PRO A 735 8.35 20.55 -32.44
CA PRO A 735 7.85 20.53 -33.81
C PRO A 735 8.92 20.71 -34.89
N GLU A 736 9.94 21.50 -34.60
CA GLU A 736 11.05 21.83 -35.52
C GLU A 736 11.90 20.61 -35.87
N VAL A 737 12.10 19.70 -34.91
CA VAL A 737 12.98 18.54 -35.04
C VAL A 737 12.22 17.29 -35.50
N ARG A 738 10.89 17.25 -35.37
CA ARG A 738 10.05 16.12 -35.81
C ARG A 738 10.24 15.77 -37.29
N ARG A 739 10.64 16.74 -38.12
CA ARG A 739 10.88 16.56 -39.55
C ARG A 739 12.09 15.67 -39.86
N GLU A 740 13.02 15.53 -38.92
CA GLU A 740 14.21 14.70 -39.06
C GLU A 740 13.93 13.21 -38.75
N GLU A 741 12.84 12.91 -38.03
CA GLU A 741 12.46 11.54 -37.62
C GLU A 741 11.23 11.00 -38.40
N ILE A 742 10.92 11.55 -39.58
CA ILE A 742 9.77 11.09 -40.39
C ILE A 742 10.06 9.73 -41.03
N SER A 743 9.19 8.75 -40.77
CA SER A 743 9.18 7.49 -41.52
C SER A 743 8.29 7.63 -42.76
N THR A 744 8.85 7.46 -43.95
CA THR A 744 8.09 7.49 -45.21
C THR A 744 8.14 6.14 -45.91
N SER A 745 6.96 5.61 -46.27
CA SER A 745 6.82 4.44 -47.13
C SER A 745 6.11 4.85 -48.42
N GLU A 746 6.65 4.47 -49.56
CA GLU A 746 6.08 4.79 -50.87
C GLU A 746 6.07 3.55 -51.75
N SER A 747 4.96 3.30 -52.43
CA SER A 747 4.81 2.21 -53.39
C SER A 747 4.15 2.70 -54.67
N ARG A 748 4.65 2.17 -55.79
CA ARG A 748 4.12 2.43 -57.13
C ARG A 748 4.01 1.09 -57.84
N ASN A 749 2.84 0.78 -58.37
CA ASN A 749 2.58 -0.51 -59.00
C ASN A 749 1.74 -0.32 -60.27
N VAL A 750 2.09 -1.08 -61.31
CA VAL A 750 1.37 -1.16 -62.57
C VAL A 750 1.00 -2.62 -62.80
N ARG A 751 -0.28 -2.91 -62.99
CA ARG A 751 -0.76 -4.25 -63.34
C ARG A 751 -1.52 -4.20 -64.66
N VAL A 752 -1.21 -5.15 -65.52
CA VAL A 752 -1.91 -5.41 -66.78
C VAL A 752 -2.52 -6.79 -66.69
N SER A 753 -3.80 -6.94 -67.04
CA SER A 753 -4.43 -8.25 -67.17
C SER A 753 -5.17 -8.32 -68.49
N GLU A 754 -4.89 -9.35 -69.29
CA GLU A 754 -5.45 -9.51 -70.63
C GLU A 754 -6.35 -10.74 -70.69
N SER A 755 -7.52 -10.59 -71.28
CA SER A 755 -8.40 -11.73 -71.59
C SER A 755 -9.14 -11.49 -72.90
N PHE A 756 -9.41 -12.57 -73.63
CA PHE A 756 -10.13 -12.53 -74.91
C PHE A 756 -11.23 -13.58 -74.88
N ARG A 757 -12.46 -13.19 -75.24
CA ARG A 757 -13.54 -14.17 -75.49
C ARG A 757 -13.45 -14.63 -76.95
N LYS A 758 -13.27 -15.92 -77.16
CA LYS A 758 -13.33 -16.52 -78.49
C LYS A 758 -14.79 -16.46 -78.96
N ALA A 759 -15.08 -15.67 -79.99
CA ALA A 759 -16.36 -15.74 -80.68
C ALA A 759 -16.45 -17.12 -81.36
N GLY A 760 -17.50 -17.87 -81.05
CA GLY A 760 -17.89 -19.08 -81.77
C GLY A 760 -18.56 -18.74 -83.08
#